data_AF-A0A7J2QZ84-F1
#
_entry.id   AF-A0A7J2QZ84-F1
#
_cell.length_a   1.000
_cell.length_b   1.000
_cell.length_c   1.000
_cell.angle_alpha   90.00
_cell.angle_beta   90.00
_cell.angle_gamma   90.00
#
_symmetry.space_group_name_H-M   'P 1'
#
loop_
_entity.id
_entity.type
_entity.pdbx_description
1 polymer ?
#
loop_
_entity_poly.entity_id
_entity_poly.type
_entity_poly.pdbx_seq_one_letter_code
_entity_poly.pdbx_strand_id
1 'polypeptide(L)'
;MACPSPLRFRNFIIREVKIKLEDIQKENQNDLILPKSFSYKEDYVEDVYNDFWEKKKIIKKEIKKPNYIMDNFEDILGEINQTQEVLCIITDDIASNKIVDTLLELQKKNIRIYLIIEDPRDNNGKIKEEKLKLLKQIVNKILIRTLDNVNGHIILIDPHKKSLLKGLITNSRLIDLGDNYREGFIKINLSKNQIREGFEVFKNLFWNFAQTEIINENRLLDPIKIKDSPFKLNENNSNDFLIDYEEYEGLSKNIVELIEGCEENLIISSENLFFPDPIKKILSKKIQVIPGQNQLVIPRLIWPDPIFPARINNSSIYGTDNVNFNFIITDNMNGIFILNGFQNDKQIQFGICLNEPQLKKIQNLFIYIEQATEYEYFYEKKLKDIRRDIEKYNDKSHRYEVQDIKNSEIISIDDIQAEHIDAFLNENEQPDKKKYKKKGLKRIEYQWNLLPPYLPTKAEKSNIYSDWDNTQANFEEITENINANLEILLKIIEDHESVRLESFFLGKKQKFKEISRNVLQFTELDLRTINISESFKEANNLSDVCNELKVHLGEIVLEIKKDKEIAVLTQQIDDLNKKREAYQSELNNFETEITQKEEILNEKKGTYNEITSKKKKRKKDNEPQENIKELKAIIKKIEQEIKSISKKKSQNLKQVSAVDKNIENIIIKLKSLESSISSEKDKKKRKIDELDGFREIMKSSPTKKKSKSSEDSETIFKNLDYEPNIPKESLPSIGDLYDAGKNRFLSIKYYSEIELGKEEATRLNAKLVVYPN
;
A
#
# COMPACT_ATOMS: atom_id res chain seq x y z
N MET A 1 -70.36 -9.57 17.29
CA MET A 1 -68.99 -9.88 16.82
C MET A 1 -68.03 -9.04 17.63
N ALA A 2 -67.16 -9.70 18.38
CA ALA A 2 -66.28 -9.09 19.36
C ALA A 2 -65.03 -8.49 18.70
N CYS A 3 -64.64 -7.30 19.14
CA CYS A 3 -63.24 -6.87 19.26
C CYS A 3 -63.14 -5.84 20.40
N PRO A 4 -62.35 -6.11 21.45
CA PRO A 4 -62.15 -5.20 22.56
C PRO A 4 -60.97 -4.24 22.33
N SER A 5 -60.95 -3.24 23.19
CA SER A 5 -60.01 -2.13 23.34
C SER A 5 -58.71 -2.55 24.08
N PRO A 6 -57.77 -1.64 24.38
CA PRO A 6 -56.33 -1.79 24.09
C PRO A 6 -55.52 -2.43 25.23
N LEU A 7 -54.59 -3.32 24.88
CA LEU A 7 -53.66 -3.94 25.82
C LEU A 7 -52.41 -3.08 26.03
N ARG A 8 -52.25 -2.73 27.30
CA ARG A 8 -51.09 -2.20 28.05
C ARG A 8 -49.72 -2.52 27.47
N PHE A 9 -48.86 -1.50 27.51
CA PHE A 9 -47.41 -1.56 27.46
C PHE A 9 -46.86 -2.78 28.21
N ARG A 10 -46.17 -3.68 27.49
CA ARG A 10 -45.27 -4.67 28.07
C ARG A 10 -43.85 -4.10 28.05
N ASN A 11 -43.27 -4.01 29.23
CA ASN A 11 -41.84 -3.77 29.45
C ASN A 11 -41.01 -4.69 28.54
N PHE A 12 -40.21 -4.08 27.66
CA PHE A 12 -39.08 -4.78 27.06
C PHE A 12 -38.03 -4.96 28.15
N ILE A 13 -37.97 -6.17 28.70
CA ILE A 13 -36.82 -6.64 29.46
C ILE A 13 -35.68 -6.76 28.46
N ILE A 14 -34.72 -5.84 28.53
CA ILE A 14 -33.39 -6.02 27.97
C ILE A 14 -32.79 -7.22 28.71
N ARG A 15 -32.77 -8.39 28.06
CA ARG A 15 -31.83 -9.45 28.48
C ARG A 15 -30.46 -9.00 28.01
N GLU A 16 -29.74 -8.30 28.88
CA GLU A 16 -28.28 -8.32 28.86
C GLU A 16 -27.88 -9.78 29.00
N VAL A 17 -27.54 -10.42 27.88
CA VAL A 17 -26.74 -11.64 27.94
C VAL A 17 -25.31 -11.16 28.19
N LYS A 18 -25.00 -10.90 29.46
CA LYS A 18 -23.62 -10.93 29.95
C LYS A 18 -23.17 -12.38 29.86
N ILE A 19 -22.67 -12.78 28.68
CA ILE A 19 -21.75 -13.90 28.60
C ILE A 19 -20.51 -13.42 29.32
N LYS A 20 -20.16 -14.09 30.42
CA LYS A 20 -18.94 -13.80 31.16
C LYS A 20 -17.76 -14.01 30.20
N LEU A 21 -16.87 -13.03 30.15
CA LEU A 21 -15.58 -13.08 29.43
C LEU A 21 -14.69 -14.28 29.82
N GLU A 22 -15.06 -15.01 30.87
CA GLU A 22 -14.35 -16.19 31.37
C GLU A 22 -14.73 -17.49 30.62
N ASP A 23 -15.87 -17.53 29.91
CA ASP A 23 -16.36 -18.76 29.26
C ASP A 23 -15.95 -18.91 27.77
N ILE A 24 -15.25 -17.92 27.19
CA ILE A 24 -14.72 -17.97 25.80
C ILE A 24 -13.22 -18.31 25.76
N GLN A 25 -12.51 -18.24 26.89
CA GLN A 25 -11.04 -18.37 26.92
C GLN A 25 -10.49 -19.81 27.00
N LYS A 26 -11.27 -20.84 26.65
CA LYS A 26 -10.78 -22.24 26.73
C LYS A 26 -10.91 -23.12 25.49
N GLU A 27 -11.47 -22.65 24.37
CA GLU A 27 -11.65 -23.51 23.19
C GLU A 27 -10.72 -23.26 21.99
N ASN A 28 -10.00 -22.13 21.88
CA ASN A 28 -9.30 -21.78 20.63
C ASN A 28 -7.78 -21.56 20.79
N GLN A 29 -7.05 -22.51 21.36
CA GLN A 29 -5.59 -22.40 21.46
C GLN A 29 -4.86 -22.67 20.12
N ASN A 30 -5.47 -23.37 19.15
CA ASN A 30 -4.83 -23.70 17.87
C ASN A 30 -5.37 -22.92 16.66
N ASP A 31 -6.10 -21.84 16.88
CA ASP A 31 -6.67 -21.04 15.80
C ASP A 31 -5.64 -20.08 15.20
N LEU A 32 -5.68 -19.94 13.88
CA LEU A 32 -4.88 -18.96 13.14
C LEU A 32 -5.30 -17.53 13.52
N ILE A 33 -4.32 -16.64 13.61
CA ILE A 33 -4.58 -15.21 13.79
C ILE A 33 -5.05 -14.64 12.45
N LEU A 34 -6.38 -14.48 12.32
CA LEU A 34 -7.04 -13.97 11.11
C LEU A 34 -7.51 -12.52 11.29
N PRO A 35 -7.68 -11.76 10.20
CA PRO A 35 -8.31 -10.44 10.24
C PRO A 35 -9.64 -10.42 11.00
N LYS A 36 -9.87 -9.36 11.77
CA LYS A 36 -11.16 -9.13 12.45
C LYS A 36 -12.00 -8.19 11.59
N SER A 37 -13.20 -8.63 11.20
CA SER A 37 -14.14 -7.80 10.45
C SER A 37 -15.08 -7.04 11.39
N PHE A 38 -15.22 -5.74 11.15
CA PHE A 38 -16.10 -4.85 11.91
C PHE A 38 -17.20 -4.29 11.02
N SER A 39 -18.38 -4.12 11.61
CA SER A 39 -19.49 -3.37 11.02
C SER A 39 -20.02 -2.36 12.03
N TYR A 40 -20.15 -1.10 11.61
CA TYR A 40 -20.71 -0.04 12.42
C TYR A 40 -21.80 0.70 11.65
N LYS A 41 -22.97 0.82 12.27
CA LYS A 41 -24.13 1.52 11.70
C LYS A 41 -24.27 2.89 12.33
N GLU A 42 -24.39 3.91 11.48
CA GLU A 42 -24.62 5.29 11.90
C GLU A 42 -25.84 5.88 11.17
N ASP A 43 -26.70 6.53 11.94
CA ASP A 43 -27.91 7.19 11.44
C ASP A 43 -27.67 8.70 11.30
N TYR A 44 -27.91 9.22 10.09
CA TYR A 44 -27.80 10.64 9.74
C TYR A 44 -29.19 11.27 9.51
N VAL A 45 -30.25 10.62 9.98
CA VAL A 45 -31.64 11.03 9.76
C VAL A 45 -31.98 12.43 10.32
N GLU A 46 -31.24 12.88 11.34
CA GLU A 46 -31.37 14.21 11.93
C GLU A 46 -30.46 15.27 11.27
N ASP A 47 -29.64 14.91 10.28
CA ASP A 47 -28.86 15.88 9.52
C ASP A 47 -29.80 16.88 8.84
N VAL A 48 -29.42 18.15 8.91
CA VAL A 48 -30.20 19.24 8.34
C VAL A 48 -29.62 19.61 6.97
N TYR A 49 -30.48 19.58 5.96
CA TYR A 49 -30.17 20.06 4.62
C TYR A 49 -30.75 21.45 4.45
N ASN A 50 -29.92 22.31 3.88
CA ASN A 50 -30.30 23.69 3.59
C ASN A 50 -30.28 23.97 2.10
N ASP A 51 -31.10 24.91 1.67
CA ASP A 51 -31.09 25.54 0.35
C ASP A 51 -31.13 24.53 -0.81
N PHE A 52 -32.28 23.89 -1.01
CA PHE A 52 -32.44 22.90 -2.08
C PHE A 52 -33.87 22.84 -2.62
N TRP A 53 -33.99 22.37 -3.86
CA TRP A 53 -35.27 22.00 -4.47
C TRP A 53 -35.54 20.52 -4.24
N GLU A 54 -36.71 20.15 -3.72
CA GLU A 54 -37.17 18.76 -3.64
C GLU A 54 -38.19 18.46 -4.74
N LYS A 55 -38.06 17.29 -5.39
CA LYS A 55 -39.03 16.86 -6.38
C LYS A 55 -40.38 16.49 -5.73
N LYS A 56 -41.45 17.18 -6.12
CA LYS A 56 -42.85 16.94 -5.70
C LYS A 56 -43.37 15.61 -6.25
N LYS A 57 -44.39 15.07 -5.57
CA LYS A 57 -45.11 13.89 -6.06
C LYS A 57 -46.08 14.41 -7.09
N ILE A 58 -45.74 14.31 -8.37
CA ILE A 58 -46.72 14.58 -9.41
C ILE A 58 -47.82 13.54 -9.25
N ILE A 59 -48.97 13.97 -8.76
CA ILE A 59 -50.18 13.16 -8.80
C ILE A 59 -50.51 13.09 -10.29
N LYS A 60 -50.49 11.89 -10.89
CA LYS A 60 -50.85 11.63 -12.30
C LYS A 60 -52.35 11.91 -12.59
N LYS A 61 -52.90 12.99 -12.05
CA LYS A 61 -54.19 13.52 -12.47
C LYS A 61 -53.89 14.39 -13.69
N GLU A 62 -54.66 14.25 -14.75
CA GLU A 62 -54.65 15.25 -15.83
C GLU A 62 -55.04 16.60 -15.22
N ILE A 63 -54.05 17.48 -15.05
CA ILE A 63 -54.29 18.84 -14.57
C ILE A 63 -54.76 19.62 -15.79
N LYS A 64 -56.03 20.01 -15.80
CA LYS A 64 -56.62 20.76 -16.90
C LYS A 64 -55.98 22.13 -17.00
N LYS A 65 -55.25 22.38 -18.10
CA LYS A 65 -54.70 23.70 -18.43
C LYS A 65 -55.84 24.72 -18.59
N PRO A 66 -55.80 25.87 -17.93
CA PRO A 66 -56.79 26.92 -18.13
C PRO A 66 -56.77 27.47 -19.57
N ASN A 67 -57.96 27.65 -20.17
CA ASN A 67 -58.12 28.05 -21.58
C ASN A 67 -57.59 29.45 -21.94
N TYR A 68 -57.25 30.29 -20.95
CA TYR A 68 -56.68 31.62 -21.16
C TYR A 68 -55.14 31.63 -21.06
N ILE A 69 -54.53 30.50 -20.72
CA ILE A 69 -53.14 30.26 -21.03
C ILE A 69 -53.10 29.94 -22.51
N MET A 70 -52.59 30.87 -23.29
CA MET A 70 -52.61 30.76 -24.74
C MET A 70 -51.60 29.72 -25.20
N ASP A 71 -52.04 28.86 -26.12
CA ASP A 71 -51.16 27.93 -26.82
C ASP A 71 -50.59 28.56 -28.11
N ASN A 72 -51.16 29.67 -28.60
CA ASN A 72 -50.72 30.29 -29.85
C ASN A 72 -50.99 31.81 -29.92
N PHE A 73 -50.09 32.52 -30.60
CA PHE A 73 -50.11 33.94 -30.93
C PHE A 73 -51.33 34.39 -31.78
N GLU A 74 -51.97 33.44 -32.48
CA GLU A 74 -53.05 33.71 -33.44
C GLU A 74 -54.31 34.37 -32.84
N ASP A 75 -54.74 34.05 -31.61
CA ASP A 75 -55.97 34.69 -31.10
C ASP A 75 -55.76 36.18 -30.83
N ILE A 76 -54.53 36.62 -30.50
CA ILE A 76 -54.22 38.04 -30.34
C ILE A 76 -54.32 38.75 -31.70
N LEU A 77 -53.76 38.15 -32.75
CA LEU A 77 -53.89 38.68 -34.13
C LEU A 77 -55.35 38.74 -34.57
N GLY A 78 -56.15 37.73 -34.23
CA GLY A 78 -57.59 37.68 -34.49
C GLY A 78 -58.35 38.82 -33.80
N GLU A 79 -57.95 39.24 -32.60
CA GLU A 79 -58.53 40.41 -31.93
C GLU A 79 -58.07 41.72 -32.57
N ILE A 80 -56.77 41.87 -32.85
CA ILE A 80 -56.21 43.05 -33.54
C ILE A 80 -56.93 43.28 -34.88
N ASN A 81 -57.20 42.21 -35.62
CA ASN A 81 -57.89 42.25 -36.92
C ASN A 81 -59.32 42.80 -36.88
N GLN A 82 -59.93 42.87 -35.69
CA GLN A 82 -61.28 43.42 -35.50
C GLN A 82 -61.30 44.95 -35.35
N THR A 83 -60.14 45.61 -35.39
CA THR A 83 -60.05 47.08 -35.31
C THR A 83 -60.85 47.73 -36.43
N GLN A 84 -61.60 48.79 -36.09
CA GLN A 84 -62.40 49.53 -37.07
C GLN A 84 -61.84 50.92 -37.39
N GLU A 85 -61.18 51.60 -36.46
CA GLU A 85 -60.69 52.97 -36.68
C GLU A 85 -59.30 53.26 -36.12
N VAL A 86 -59.01 52.85 -34.88
CA VAL A 86 -57.76 53.17 -34.20
C VAL A 86 -57.20 51.95 -33.49
N LEU A 87 -55.94 51.64 -33.77
CA LEU A 87 -55.15 50.64 -33.07
C LEU A 87 -53.98 51.35 -32.38
N CYS A 88 -53.84 51.14 -31.07
CA CYS A 88 -52.69 51.60 -30.30
C CYS A 88 -51.95 50.38 -29.74
N ILE A 89 -50.64 50.30 -29.97
CA ILE A 89 -49.79 49.20 -29.49
C ILE A 89 -48.58 49.79 -28.76
N ILE A 90 -48.30 49.26 -27.57
CA ILE A 90 -47.02 49.38 -26.87
C ILE A 90 -46.41 47.98 -26.84
N THR A 91 -45.15 47.85 -27.26
CA THR A 91 -44.41 46.58 -27.29
C THR A 91 -42.91 46.85 -27.21
N ASP A 92 -42.10 45.95 -26.64
CA ASP A 92 -40.63 46.08 -26.68
C ASP A 92 -40.11 45.86 -28.13
N ASP A 93 -40.71 44.91 -28.83
CA ASP A 93 -40.24 44.47 -30.14
C ASP A 93 -41.39 44.09 -31.10
N ILE A 94 -41.07 44.13 -32.41
CA ILE A 94 -41.85 43.53 -33.49
C ILE A 94 -40.95 42.52 -34.18
N ALA A 95 -41.17 41.24 -33.90
CA ALA A 95 -40.30 40.17 -34.37
C ALA A 95 -41.02 39.10 -35.21
N SER A 96 -42.23 39.37 -35.71
CA SER A 96 -42.98 38.44 -36.56
C SER A 96 -43.50 39.06 -37.85
N ASN A 97 -43.42 38.31 -38.96
CA ASN A 97 -44.08 38.70 -40.21
C ASN A 97 -45.61 38.71 -40.05
N LYS A 98 -46.19 37.83 -39.23
CA LYS A 98 -47.66 37.74 -39.07
C LYS A 98 -48.27 39.00 -38.48
N ILE A 99 -47.62 39.60 -37.48
CA ILE A 99 -48.07 40.88 -36.93
C ILE A 99 -47.87 42.00 -37.94
N VAL A 100 -46.74 42.03 -38.65
CA VAL A 100 -46.48 42.99 -39.73
C VAL A 100 -47.57 42.90 -40.81
N ASP A 101 -47.88 41.70 -41.30
CA ASP A 101 -48.91 41.46 -42.31
C ASP A 101 -50.28 41.93 -41.82
N THR A 102 -50.63 41.61 -40.57
CA THR A 102 -51.87 42.07 -39.92
C THR A 102 -51.95 43.59 -39.85
N LEU A 103 -50.87 44.27 -39.44
CA LEU A 103 -50.81 45.74 -39.41
C LEU A 103 -50.95 46.34 -40.82
N LEU A 104 -50.33 45.73 -41.83
CA LEU A 104 -50.45 46.15 -43.23
C LEU A 104 -51.87 45.95 -43.78
N GLU A 105 -52.55 44.86 -43.41
CA GLU A 105 -53.95 44.65 -43.79
C GLU A 105 -54.89 45.68 -43.17
N LEU A 106 -54.69 46.03 -41.90
CA LEU A 106 -55.45 47.09 -41.25
C LEU A 106 -55.16 48.46 -41.87
N GLN A 107 -53.91 48.73 -42.21
CA GLN A 107 -53.53 49.96 -42.91
C GLN A 107 -54.22 50.08 -44.28
N LYS A 108 -54.32 48.98 -45.06
CA LYS A 108 -55.09 48.95 -46.32
C LYS A 108 -56.57 49.27 -46.13
N LYS A 109 -57.14 49.01 -44.95
CA LYS A 109 -58.51 49.39 -44.55
C LYS A 109 -58.61 50.83 -44.04
N ASN A 110 -57.54 51.62 -44.17
CA ASN A 110 -57.44 53.01 -43.70
C ASN A 110 -57.60 53.17 -42.17
N ILE A 111 -57.19 52.16 -41.41
CA ILE A 111 -57.17 52.19 -39.95
C ILE A 111 -55.95 52.97 -39.48
N ARG A 112 -56.12 53.83 -38.47
CA ARG A 112 -55.03 54.60 -37.88
C ARG A 112 -54.30 53.74 -36.86
N ILE A 113 -53.02 53.50 -37.10
CA ILE A 113 -52.19 52.63 -36.27
C ILE A 113 -51.09 53.47 -35.62
N TYR A 114 -51.08 53.47 -34.29
CA TYR A 114 -50.09 54.13 -33.45
C TYR A 114 -49.28 53.07 -32.71
N LEU A 115 -47.97 53.08 -32.91
CA LEU A 115 -47.08 52.08 -32.38
C LEU A 115 -45.97 52.74 -31.56
N ILE A 116 -45.83 52.30 -30.31
CA ILE A 116 -44.67 52.56 -29.44
C ILE A 116 -43.82 51.30 -29.41
N ILE A 117 -42.54 51.44 -29.74
CA ILE A 117 -41.54 50.36 -29.59
C ILE A 117 -40.36 50.81 -28.73
N GLU A 118 -39.65 49.85 -28.12
CA GLU A 118 -38.31 50.12 -27.61
C GLU A 118 -37.40 50.56 -28.76
N ASP A 119 -36.47 51.50 -28.50
CA ASP A 119 -35.47 51.90 -29.49
C ASP A 119 -34.80 50.65 -30.09
N PRO A 120 -34.94 50.42 -31.41
CA PRO A 120 -34.45 49.20 -32.04
C PRO A 120 -32.92 49.12 -32.12
N ARG A 121 -32.20 50.18 -31.73
CA ARG A 121 -30.75 50.31 -31.83
C ARG A 121 -30.06 49.74 -30.58
N ASP A 122 -28.97 49.02 -30.80
CA ASP A 122 -28.07 48.59 -29.73
C ASP A 122 -27.23 49.77 -29.19
N ASN A 123 -26.41 49.50 -28.15
CA ASN A 123 -25.50 50.49 -27.56
C ASN A 123 -24.49 51.10 -28.57
N ASN A 124 -24.32 50.49 -29.74
CA ASN A 124 -23.46 50.98 -30.82
C ASN A 124 -24.27 51.68 -31.93
N GLY A 125 -25.57 51.90 -31.74
CA GLY A 125 -26.47 52.55 -32.69
C GLY A 125 -26.92 51.65 -33.85
N LYS A 126 -26.74 50.32 -33.79
CA LYS A 126 -27.07 49.39 -34.87
C LYS A 126 -28.39 48.67 -34.62
N ILE A 127 -29.15 48.42 -35.68
CA ILE A 127 -30.37 47.60 -35.64
C ILE A 127 -30.06 46.20 -36.18
N LYS A 128 -30.54 45.15 -35.50
CA LYS A 128 -30.45 43.76 -36.00
C LYS A 128 -31.10 43.63 -37.38
N GLU A 129 -30.47 42.89 -38.29
CA GLU A 129 -30.90 42.80 -39.70
C GLU A 129 -32.35 42.31 -39.86
N GLU A 130 -32.75 41.32 -39.06
CA GLU A 130 -34.11 40.78 -39.06
C GLU A 130 -35.15 41.84 -38.65
N LYS A 131 -34.89 42.56 -37.55
CA LYS A 131 -35.75 43.65 -37.07
C LYS A 131 -35.81 44.80 -38.08
N LEU A 132 -34.67 45.14 -38.68
CA LEU A 132 -34.59 46.16 -39.73
C LEU A 132 -35.47 45.78 -40.94
N LYS A 133 -35.47 44.51 -41.35
CA LYS A 133 -36.30 44.00 -42.46
C LYS A 133 -37.80 44.10 -42.15
N LEU A 134 -38.22 43.81 -40.92
CA LEU A 134 -39.62 43.94 -40.50
C LEU A 134 -40.06 45.41 -40.43
N LEU A 135 -39.25 46.27 -39.80
CA LEU A 135 -39.55 47.70 -39.68
C LEU A 135 -39.68 48.37 -41.06
N LYS A 136 -38.79 48.07 -42.01
CA LYS A 136 -38.88 48.59 -43.40
C LYS A 136 -40.23 48.33 -44.05
N GLN A 137 -40.90 47.23 -43.72
CA GLN A 137 -42.19 46.89 -44.33
C GLN A 137 -43.34 47.78 -43.85
N ILE A 138 -43.28 48.28 -42.61
CA ILE A 138 -44.37 49.03 -41.95
C ILE A 138 -44.10 50.53 -41.83
N VAL A 139 -42.83 50.94 -41.91
CA VAL A 139 -42.42 52.35 -41.94
C VAL A 139 -43.06 53.06 -43.14
N ASN A 140 -43.38 54.35 -42.99
CA ASN A 140 -44.22 55.17 -43.89
C ASN A 140 -45.70 54.77 -43.98
N LYS A 141 -46.12 53.63 -43.42
CA LYS A 141 -47.51 53.13 -43.52
C LYS A 141 -48.27 53.31 -42.20
N ILE A 142 -47.57 53.27 -41.09
CA ILE A 142 -48.11 53.47 -39.74
C ILE A 142 -47.26 54.51 -38.99
N LEU A 143 -47.78 55.06 -37.88
CA LEU A 143 -47.03 56.02 -37.07
C LEU A 143 -46.26 55.28 -35.96
N ILE A 144 -44.93 55.34 -36.03
CA ILE A 144 -44.02 54.62 -35.13
C ILE A 144 -43.20 55.61 -34.32
N ARG A 145 -43.25 55.47 -33.01
CA ARG A 145 -42.44 56.24 -32.06
C ARG A 145 -41.64 55.32 -31.16
N THR A 146 -40.47 55.79 -30.74
CA THR A 146 -39.59 55.01 -29.86
C THR A 146 -39.48 55.64 -28.48
N LEU A 147 -39.28 54.77 -27.51
CA LEU A 147 -38.95 55.10 -26.14
C LEU A 147 -37.80 54.21 -25.68
N ASP A 148 -36.90 54.74 -24.86
CA ASP A 148 -35.89 53.92 -24.21
C ASP A 148 -36.53 53.05 -23.13
N ASN A 149 -36.09 51.79 -23.04
CA ASN A 149 -36.43 50.86 -21.96
C ASN A 149 -37.95 50.66 -21.75
N VAL A 150 -38.74 50.66 -22.83
CA VAL A 150 -40.14 50.22 -22.78
C VAL A 150 -40.19 48.72 -22.93
N ASN A 151 -40.70 48.08 -21.90
CA ASN A 151 -41.01 46.66 -21.91
C ASN A 151 -42.53 46.48 -21.73
N GLY A 152 -43.08 45.35 -22.18
CA GLY A 152 -44.49 45.02 -22.02
C GLY A 152 -45.36 45.23 -23.27
N HIS A 153 -46.42 44.44 -23.35
CA HIS A 153 -47.27 44.35 -24.53
C HIS A 153 -48.70 44.76 -24.20
N ILE A 154 -49.05 45.98 -24.62
CA ILE A 154 -50.36 46.59 -24.39
C ILE A 154 -50.98 46.87 -25.75
N ILE A 155 -52.17 46.32 -25.99
CA ILE A 155 -52.91 46.50 -27.23
C ILE A 155 -54.26 47.10 -26.90
N LEU A 156 -54.57 48.26 -27.48
CA LEU A 156 -55.85 48.95 -27.35
C LEU A 156 -56.50 49.09 -28.72
N ILE A 157 -57.73 48.60 -28.83
CA ILE A 157 -58.51 48.55 -30.07
C ILE A 157 -59.70 49.50 -29.92
N ASP A 158 -59.80 50.46 -30.83
CA ASP A 158 -60.80 51.52 -30.84
C ASP A 158 -61.04 52.17 -29.47
N PRO A 159 -59.98 52.56 -28.73
CA PRO A 159 -60.10 53.01 -27.33
C PRO A 159 -60.95 54.28 -27.16
N HIS A 160 -61.10 55.07 -28.23
CA HIS A 160 -61.95 56.27 -28.27
C HIS A 160 -63.45 55.96 -28.39
N LYS A 161 -63.85 54.73 -28.77
CA LYS A 161 -65.26 54.37 -28.99
C LYS A 161 -65.85 53.59 -27.83
N LYS A 162 -66.74 54.22 -27.06
CA LYS A 162 -67.41 53.65 -25.87
C LYS A 162 -68.03 52.25 -26.06
N SER A 163 -68.55 51.93 -27.26
CA SER A 163 -69.24 50.67 -27.56
C SER A 163 -68.35 49.58 -28.15
N LEU A 164 -67.18 49.94 -28.70
CA LEU A 164 -66.31 49.03 -29.45
C LEU A 164 -64.93 48.85 -28.82
N LEU A 165 -64.59 49.65 -27.81
CA LEU A 165 -63.31 49.59 -27.14
C LEU A 165 -63.02 48.18 -26.61
N LYS A 166 -61.85 47.66 -27.00
CA LYS A 166 -61.25 46.46 -26.44
C LYS A 166 -59.81 46.79 -26.06
N GLY A 167 -59.29 46.06 -25.10
CA GLY A 167 -57.90 46.15 -24.74
C GLY A 167 -57.46 44.86 -24.10
N LEU A 168 -56.19 44.53 -24.32
CA LEU A 168 -55.57 43.37 -23.75
C LEU A 168 -54.12 43.69 -23.41
N ILE A 169 -53.64 43.02 -22.38
CA ILE A 169 -52.21 42.97 -22.04
C ILE A 169 -51.74 41.53 -22.12
N THR A 170 -50.48 41.37 -22.49
CA THR A 170 -49.81 40.07 -22.48
C THR A 170 -48.35 40.20 -22.05
N ASN A 171 -47.83 39.13 -21.47
CA ASN A 171 -46.43 38.93 -21.15
C ASN A 171 -45.64 38.31 -22.34
N SER A 172 -46.34 37.92 -23.41
CA SER A 172 -45.73 37.34 -24.61
C SER A 172 -45.20 38.43 -25.52
N ARG A 173 -43.95 38.31 -25.96
CA ARG A 173 -43.47 39.09 -27.10
C ARG A 173 -44.36 38.84 -28.31
N LEU A 174 -44.60 39.87 -29.12
CA LEU A 174 -45.38 39.76 -30.35
C LEU A 174 -44.58 39.02 -31.46
N ILE A 175 -44.23 37.76 -31.19
CA ILE A 175 -43.34 36.90 -31.99
C ILE A 175 -44.09 35.61 -32.33
N ASP A 176 -43.89 35.11 -33.55
CA ASP A 176 -44.38 33.81 -34.00
C ASP A 176 -43.36 32.75 -33.57
N LEU A 177 -43.57 32.17 -32.39
CA LEU A 177 -42.59 31.28 -31.75
C LEU A 177 -42.72 29.81 -32.20
N GLY A 178 -43.67 29.50 -33.08
CA GLY A 178 -43.93 28.14 -33.58
C GLY A 178 -44.32 27.14 -32.48
N ASP A 179 -44.49 25.86 -32.86
CA ASP A 179 -45.00 24.80 -31.95
C ASP A 179 -43.98 24.35 -30.87
N ASN A 180 -42.72 24.82 -30.92
CA ASN A 180 -41.64 24.35 -30.06
C ASN A 180 -41.45 25.19 -28.79
N TYR A 181 -42.21 26.27 -28.61
CA TYR A 181 -42.03 27.21 -27.52
C TYR A 181 -42.91 26.84 -26.31
N ARG A 182 -42.28 26.67 -25.14
CA ARG A 182 -42.93 26.14 -23.93
C ARG A 182 -43.41 27.21 -22.94
N GLU A 183 -43.34 28.49 -23.29
CA GLU A 183 -43.75 29.57 -22.37
C GLU A 183 -45.28 29.66 -22.26
N GLY A 184 -45.78 29.65 -21.03
CA GLY A 184 -47.20 29.88 -20.74
C GLY A 184 -47.55 31.35 -20.91
N PHE A 185 -48.05 31.73 -22.09
CA PHE A 185 -48.51 33.09 -22.33
C PHE A 185 -49.84 33.34 -21.64
N ILE A 186 -49.96 34.50 -21.00
CA ILE A 186 -51.19 34.98 -20.39
C ILE A 186 -51.71 36.14 -21.22
N LYS A 187 -53.00 36.06 -21.53
CA LYS A 187 -53.78 37.19 -22.02
C LYS A 187 -54.73 37.68 -20.95
N ILE A 188 -54.62 38.95 -20.58
CA ILE A 188 -55.59 39.61 -19.71
C ILE A 188 -56.37 40.64 -20.52
N ASN A 189 -57.67 40.40 -20.67
CA ASN A 189 -58.59 41.37 -21.25
C ASN A 189 -58.85 42.48 -20.24
N LEU A 190 -58.71 43.73 -20.69
CA LEU A 190 -58.89 44.92 -19.87
C LEU A 190 -60.37 45.27 -19.70
N SER A 191 -60.72 45.83 -18.54
CA SER A 191 -62.02 46.42 -18.26
C SER A 191 -62.21 47.72 -19.02
N LYS A 192 -63.46 48.20 -19.13
CA LYS A 192 -63.73 49.50 -19.77
C LYS A 192 -63.01 50.67 -19.08
N ASN A 193 -62.78 50.60 -17.78
CA ASN A 193 -62.07 51.65 -17.04
C ASN A 193 -60.56 51.56 -17.29
N GLN A 194 -60.00 50.35 -17.17
CA GLN A 194 -58.58 50.08 -17.49
C GLN A 194 -58.22 50.50 -18.92
N ILE A 195 -59.11 50.31 -19.90
CA ILE A 195 -58.86 50.73 -21.30
C ILE A 195 -58.85 52.25 -21.43
N ARG A 196 -59.71 52.97 -20.70
CA ARG A 196 -59.73 54.43 -20.72
C ARG A 196 -58.48 55.01 -20.09
N GLU A 197 -58.11 54.53 -18.91
CA GLU A 197 -56.88 54.94 -18.22
C GLU A 197 -55.64 54.57 -19.03
N GLY A 198 -55.58 53.34 -19.54
CA GLY A 198 -54.49 52.89 -20.41
C GLY A 198 -54.40 53.70 -21.71
N PHE A 199 -55.51 54.21 -22.25
CA PHE A 199 -55.48 55.10 -23.40
C PHE A 199 -54.97 56.51 -23.07
N GLU A 200 -55.27 57.04 -21.88
CA GLU A 200 -54.65 58.29 -21.41
C GLU A 200 -53.13 58.12 -21.23
N VAL A 201 -52.71 57.03 -20.58
CA VAL A 201 -51.29 56.67 -20.43
C VAL A 201 -50.62 56.52 -21.81
N PHE A 202 -51.25 55.81 -22.75
CA PHE A 202 -50.76 55.67 -24.11
C PHE A 202 -50.57 57.04 -24.77
N LYS A 203 -51.56 57.93 -24.71
CA LYS A 203 -51.45 59.27 -25.30
C LYS A 203 -50.31 60.06 -24.68
N ASN A 204 -50.15 59.98 -23.36
CA ASN A 204 -49.09 60.68 -22.65
C ASN A 204 -47.72 60.19 -23.09
N LEU A 205 -47.51 58.87 -23.09
CA LEU A 205 -46.27 58.25 -23.58
C LEU A 205 -46.02 58.58 -25.05
N PHE A 206 -47.04 58.46 -25.90
CA PHE A 206 -46.91 58.66 -27.33
C PHE A 206 -46.60 60.10 -27.70
N TRP A 207 -47.30 61.07 -27.10
CA TRP A 207 -47.20 62.49 -27.51
C TRP A 207 -46.17 63.29 -26.73
N ASN A 208 -45.97 62.99 -25.44
CA ASN A 208 -45.12 63.80 -24.56
C ASN A 208 -43.76 63.17 -24.30
N PHE A 209 -43.69 61.84 -24.12
CA PHE A 209 -42.46 61.18 -23.67
C PHE A 209 -41.66 60.51 -24.78
N ALA A 210 -42.33 60.08 -25.85
CA ALA A 210 -41.67 59.48 -27.01
C ALA A 210 -40.50 60.36 -27.48
N GLN A 211 -39.33 59.75 -27.57
CA GLN A 211 -38.09 60.48 -27.80
C GLN A 211 -37.86 60.74 -29.29
N THR A 212 -38.15 59.72 -30.10
CA THR A 212 -37.94 59.79 -31.55
C THR A 212 -39.10 59.23 -32.35
N GLU A 213 -39.23 59.69 -33.59
CA GLU A 213 -40.22 59.23 -34.56
C GLU A 213 -39.52 58.62 -35.78
N ILE A 214 -39.95 57.42 -36.17
CA ILE A 214 -39.44 56.71 -37.35
C ILE A 214 -40.37 57.04 -38.53
N ILE A 215 -40.00 58.08 -39.28
CA ILE A 215 -40.86 58.61 -40.34
C ILE A 215 -40.73 57.81 -41.64
N ASN A 216 -39.50 57.49 -42.06
CA ASN A 216 -39.22 56.82 -43.34
C ASN A 216 -38.00 55.88 -43.26
N GLU A 217 -37.83 55.04 -44.29
CA GLU A 217 -36.77 54.02 -44.32
C GLU A 217 -35.35 54.60 -44.17
N ASN A 218 -35.11 55.81 -44.69
CA ASN A 218 -33.80 56.48 -44.61
C ASN A 218 -33.51 57.01 -43.19
N ARG A 219 -34.54 57.13 -42.35
CA ARG A 219 -34.48 57.60 -40.96
C ARG A 219 -34.57 56.47 -39.93
N LEU A 220 -34.47 55.21 -40.36
CA LEU A 220 -34.45 54.07 -39.44
C LEU A 220 -33.21 54.08 -38.52
N LEU A 221 -32.05 54.45 -39.06
CA LEU A 221 -30.79 54.52 -38.31
C LEU A 221 -30.57 55.89 -37.63
N ASP A 222 -31.30 56.91 -38.07
CA ASP A 222 -31.25 58.28 -37.57
C ASP A 222 -32.66 58.87 -37.41
N PRO A 223 -33.46 58.35 -36.43
CA PRO A 223 -34.82 58.79 -36.20
C PRO A 223 -34.86 60.22 -35.65
N ILE A 224 -35.95 60.93 -35.93
CA ILE A 224 -36.05 62.36 -35.67
C ILE A 224 -36.50 62.60 -34.23
N LYS A 225 -35.79 63.47 -33.50
CA LYS A 225 -36.27 63.92 -32.18
C LYS A 225 -37.63 64.58 -32.31
N ILE A 226 -38.57 64.13 -31.49
CA ILE A 226 -39.93 64.65 -31.48
C ILE A 226 -39.92 66.08 -30.92
N LYS A 227 -40.70 66.97 -31.54
CA LYS A 227 -40.95 68.33 -31.04
C LYS A 227 -41.94 68.29 -29.88
N ASP A 228 -41.91 69.31 -29.02
CA ASP A 228 -42.84 69.47 -27.90
C ASP A 228 -44.28 69.14 -28.30
N SER A 229 -44.96 68.42 -27.41
CA SER A 229 -46.29 67.91 -27.66
C SER A 229 -47.27 69.02 -28.07
N PRO A 230 -48.13 68.77 -29.08
CA PRO A 230 -49.09 69.76 -29.54
C PRO A 230 -50.18 70.08 -28.49
N PHE A 231 -50.29 69.30 -27.40
CA PHE A 231 -51.31 69.48 -26.37
C PHE A 231 -50.74 69.20 -24.97
N LYS A 232 -51.19 69.95 -23.96
CA LYS A 232 -50.94 69.60 -22.55
C LYS A 232 -51.89 68.47 -22.14
N LEU A 233 -51.33 67.29 -21.89
CA LEU A 233 -52.09 66.17 -21.29
C LEU A 233 -52.02 66.30 -19.76
N ASN A 234 -53.07 65.88 -19.07
CA ASN A 234 -53.16 65.95 -17.61
C ASN A 234 -52.15 65.01 -16.94
N GLU A 235 -51.81 65.30 -15.68
CA GLU A 235 -51.10 64.35 -14.82
C GLU A 235 -51.83 63.00 -14.79
N ASN A 236 -51.07 61.90 -14.90
CA ASN A 236 -51.61 60.55 -14.85
C ASN A 236 -52.21 60.29 -13.45
N ASN A 237 -53.53 60.41 -13.34
CA ASN A 237 -54.32 59.99 -12.17
C ASN A 237 -55.04 58.69 -12.51
N SER A 238 -54.28 57.62 -12.76
CA SER A 238 -54.82 56.29 -13.04
C SER A 238 -54.79 55.43 -11.79
N ASN A 239 -55.92 54.75 -11.52
CA ASN A 239 -56.09 53.90 -10.34
C ASN A 239 -56.05 52.41 -10.70
N ASP A 240 -56.51 52.06 -11.90
CA ASP A 240 -56.54 50.69 -12.38
C ASP A 240 -55.38 50.37 -13.32
N PHE A 241 -54.87 51.37 -14.06
CA PHE A 241 -53.74 51.22 -14.98
C PHE A 241 -52.50 51.92 -14.42
N LEU A 242 -51.56 51.15 -13.90
CA LEU A 242 -50.41 51.64 -13.16
C LEU A 242 -49.19 51.75 -14.06
N ILE A 243 -48.37 52.78 -13.83
CA ILE A 243 -47.13 53.01 -14.55
C ILE A 243 -46.06 53.55 -13.60
N ASP A 244 -44.82 53.07 -13.77
CA ASP A 244 -43.63 53.75 -13.25
C ASP A 244 -42.83 54.32 -14.43
N TYR A 245 -42.43 55.59 -14.32
CA TYR A 245 -41.60 56.26 -15.32
C TYR A 245 -40.93 57.51 -14.73
N GLU A 246 -39.61 57.66 -14.94
CA GLU A 246 -38.81 58.75 -14.37
C GLU A 246 -39.05 58.89 -12.85
N GLU A 247 -39.59 60.02 -12.39
CA GLU A 247 -39.92 60.27 -10.97
C GLU A 247 -41.36 59.84 -10.59
N TYR A 248 -42.16 59.38 -11.55
CA TYR A 248 -43.52 58.92 -11.31
C TYR A 248 -43.52 57.45 -10.89
N GLU A 249 -43.89 57.18 -9.63
CA GLU A 249 -43.87 55.85 -8.99
C GLU A 249 -45.29 55.30 -8.73
N GLY A 250 -46.16 55.31 -9.74
CA GLY A 250 -47.55 54.85 -9.60
C GLY A 250 -47.68 53.36 -9.30
N LEU A 251 -46.94 52.50 -10.01
CA LEU A 251 -46.95 51.05 -9.83
C LEU A 251 -46.25 50.65 -8.53
N SER A 252 -45.01 51.12 -8.30
CA SER A 252 -44.23 50.78 -7.12
C SER A 252 -44.96 51.14 -5.82
N LYS A 253 -45.57 52.34 -5.76
CA LYS A 253 -46.38 52.76 -4.61
C LYS A 253 -47.56 51.83 -4.36
N ASN A 254 -48.33 51.50 -5.40
CA ASN A 254 -49.48 50.60 -5.28
C ASN A 254 -49.08 49.18 -4.87
N ILE A 255 -47.93 48.68 -5.33
CA ILE A 255 -47.38 47.39 -4.88
C ILE A 255 -47.04 47.43 -3.39
N VAL A 256 -46.38 48.49 -2.92
CA VAL A 256 -46.06 48.67 -1.50
C VAL A 256 -47.34 48.72 -0.67
N GLU A 257 -48.32 49.55 -1.05
CA GLU A 257 -49.61 49.65 -0.36
C GLU A 257 -50.37 48.31 -0.34
N LEU A 258 -50.35 47.56 -1.44
CA LEU A 258 -50.96 46.23 -1.52
C LEU A 258 -50.31 45.25 -0.52
N ILE A 259 -48.98 45.19 -0.49
CA ILE A 259 -48.24 44.30 0.43
C ILE A 259 -48.44 44.74 1.89
N GLU A 260 -48.45 46.06 2.15
CA GLU A 260 -48.70 46.63 3.48
C GLU A 260 -50.12 46.30 3.99
N GLY A 261 -51.11 46.29 3.12
CA GLY A 261 -52.50 45.96 3.43
C GLY A 261 -52.80 44.46 3.54
N CYS A 262 -51.83 43.57 3.28
CA CYS A 262 -52.02 42.13 3.39
C CYS A 262 -52.02 41.68 4.86
N GLU A 263 -53.02 40.88 5.26
CA GLU A 263 -53.17 40.40 6.64
C GLU A 263 -52.93 38.89 6.77
N GLU A 264 -53.49 38.07 5.87
CA GLU A 264 -53.49 36.61 6.00
C GLU A 264 -52.69 35.86 4.94
N ASN A 265 -52.85 36.16 3.65
CA ASN A 265 -52.31 35.33 2.57
C ASN A 265 -51.72 36.19 1.46
N LEU A 266 -50.51 35.83 1.03
CA LEU A 266 -49.77 36.53 0.00
C LEU A 266 -49.36 35.54 -1.09
N ILE A 267 -49.81 35.77 -2.31
CA ILE A 267 -49.46 34.96 -3.49
C ILE A 267 -48.67 35.84 -4.44
N ILE A 268 -47.45 35.40 -4.77
CA ILE A 268 -46.56 36.11 -5.67
C ILE A 268 -46.13 35.17 -6.78
N SER A 269 -46.20 35.65 -8.01
CA SER A 269 -45.48 35.07 -9.13
C SER A 269 -44.47 36.09 -9.62
N SER A 270 -43.26 35.64 -9.88
CA SER A 270 -42.23 36.47 -10.46
C SER A 270 -41.33 35.68 -11.38
N GLU A 271 -41.02 36.23 -12.54
CA GLU A 271 -40.01 35.72 -13.48
C GLU A 271 -38.59 35.85 -12.89
N ASN A 272 -38.35 36.73 -11.92
CA ASN A 272 -37.06 36.80 -11.24
C ASN A 272 -37.19 37.23 -9.78
N LEU A 273 -36.16 36.98 -8.98
CA LEU A 273 -36.16 37.32 -7.56
C LEU A 273 -35.51 38.68 -7.27
N PHE A 274 -35.42 39.57 -8.25
CA PHE A 274 -34.87 40.89 -8.04
C PHE A 274 -36.01 41.88 -7.85
N PHE A 275 -36.36 42.15 -6.59
CA PHE A 275 -37.31 43.22 -6.24
C PHE A 275 -36.54 44.53 -5.96
N PRO A 276 -37.08 45.70 -6.33
CA PRO A 276 -36.53 46.99 -5.93
C PRO A 276 -36.50 47.11 -4.40
N ASP A 277 -35.53 47.85 -3.86
CA ASP A 277 -35.29 47.94 -2.41
C ASP A 277 -36.54 48.25 -1.55
N PRO A 278 -37.44 49.18 -1.94
CA PRO A 278 -38.68 49.43 -1.19
C PRO A 278 -39.58 48.19 -1.10
N ILE A 279 -39.80 47.52 -2.23
CA ILE A 279 -40.63 46.31 -2.34
C ILE A 279 -39.96 45.15 -1.58
N LYS A 280 -38.65 44.96 -1.76
CA LYS A 280 -37.84 43.93 -1.07
C LYS A 280 -37.92 44.08 0.46
N LYS A 281 -37.80 45.31 0.96
CA LYS A 281 -37.84 45.61 2.40
C LYS A 281 -39.22 45.35 3.00
N ILE A 282 -40.30 45.76 2.34
CA ILE A 282 -41.64 45.49 2.86
C ILE A 282 -42.00 44.00 2.75
N LEU A 283 -41.63 43.35 1.65
CA LEU A 283 -41.90 41.94 1.41
C LEU A 283 -41.22 41.07 2.47
N SER A 284 -39.93 41.28 2.70
CA SER A 284 -39.15 40.54 3.71
C SER A 284 -39.70 40.73 5.13
N LYS A 285 -40.25 41.90 5.46
CA LYS A 285 -40.92 42.17 6.74
C LYS A 285 -42.27 41.47 6.84
N LYS A 286 -43.11 41.57 5.80
CA LYS A 286 -44.48 41.03 5.82
C LYS A 286 -44.52 39.51 5.83
N ILE A 287 -43.69 38.88 5.01
CA ILE A 287 -43.62 37.41 4.92
C ILE A 287 -43.29 36.74 6.26
N GLN A 288 -42.57 37.41 7.16
CA GLN A 288 -42.25 36.87 8.50
C GLN A 288 -43.41 36.97 9.49
N VAL A 289 -44.33 37.91 9.30
CA VAL A 289 -45.34 38.31 10.29
C VAL A 289 -46.73 37.83 9.92
N ILE A 290 -47.01 37.65 8.63
CA ILE A 290 -48.30 37.15 8.14
C ILE A 290 -48.49 35.70 8.65
N PRO A 291 -49.58 35.40 9.39
CA PRO A 291 -49.80 34.09 10.00
C PRO A 291 -50.24 33.00 9.00
N GLY A 292 -50.80 33.38 7.85
CA GLY A 292 -51.32 32.43 6.86
C GLY A 292 -50.25 31.90 5.89
N GLN A 293 -50.70 31.37 4.75
CA GLN A 293 -49.82 30.68 3.81
C GLN A 293 -49.29 31.67 2.78
N ASN A 294 -47.98 31.94 2.80
CA ASN A 294 -47.35 32.69 1.71
C ASN A 294 -46.96 31.72 0.60
N GLN A 295 -47.31 32.04 -0.64
CA GLN A 295 -47.04 31.20 -1.78
C GLN A 295 -46.28 31.98 -2.83
N LEU A 296 -45.19 31.40 -3.30
CA LEU A 296 -44.33 32.01 -4.30
C LEU A 296 -44.14 31.06 -5.46
N VAL A 297 -44.25 31.57 -6.68
CA VAL A 297 -43.92 30.87 -7.91
C VAL A 297 -42.78 31.60 -8.61
N ILE A 298 -41.68 30.89 -8.85
CA ILE A 298 -40.47 31.42 -9.49
C ILE A 298 -39.87 30.43 -10.49
N PRO A 299 -39.03 30.90 -11.43
CA PRO A 299 -38.21 30.01 -12.24
C PRO A 299 -37.23 29.21 -11.40
N ARG A 300 -37.18 27.90 -11.63
CA ARG A 300 -36.29 26.97 -10.90
C ARG A 300 -34.80 27.28 -11.10
N LEU A 301 -34.43 27.78 -12.28
CA LEU A 301 -33.03 28.02 -12.67
C LEU A 301 -32.44 29.32 -12.10
N ILE A 302 -33.28 30.19 -11.54
CA ILE A 302 -32.81 31.47 -11.01
C ILE A 302 -32.44 31.26 -9.54
N TRP A 303 -31.14 31.39 -9.27
CA TRP A 303 -30.58 31.45 -7.93
C TRP A 303 -31.36 32.45 -7.08
N PRO A 304 -31.90 32.07 -5.92
CA PRO A 304 -32.62 33.04 -5.11
C PRO A 304 -31.66 34.10 -4.58
N ASP A 305 -31.91 35.36 -4.93
CA ASP A 305 -31.49 36.50 -4.11
C ASP A 305 -32.04 36.25 -2.68
N PRO A 306 -31.25 36.44 -1.61
CA PRO A 306 -31.60 36.21 -0.19
C PRO A 306 -32.76 37.05 0.37
N ILE A 307 -33.73 37.45 -0.46
CA ILE A 307 -34.93 38.20 -0.07
C ILE A 307 -35.78 37.40 0.91
N PHE A 308 -35.77 36.08 0.78
CA PHE A 308 -36.44 35.25 1.75
C PHE A 308 -35.56 35.04 2.97
N PRO A 309 -36.01 35.48 4.16
CA PRO A 309 -35.28 35.23 5.39
C PRO A 309 -35.08 33.73 5.57
N ALA A 310 -33.97 33.36 6.23
CA ALA A 310 -33.64 31.99 6.64
C ALA A 310 -34.76 31.25 7.39
N ARG A 311 -35.80 31.97 7.83
CA ARG A 311 -37.01 31.39 8.40
C ARG A 311 -38.22 32.05 7.76
N ILE A 312 -38.69 31.46 6.68
CA ILE A 312 -40.04 31.73 6.21
C ILE A 312 -40.97 30.76 6.91
N ASN A 313 -41.72 31.22 7.90
CA ASN A 313 -42.76 30.38 8.50
C ASN A 313 -43.91 30.22 7.48
N ASN A 314 -44.47 29.02 7.37
CA ASN A 314 -45.67 28.70 6.58
C ASN A 314 -45.64 29.15 5.11
N SER A 315 -44.48 29.12 4.46
CA SER A 315 -44.37 29.55 3.06
C SER A 315 -43.97 28.42 2.14
N SER A 316 -44.62 28.37 0.98
CA SER A 316 -44.32 27.39 -0.07
C SER A 316 -43.79 28.11 -1.29
N ILE A 317 -42.59 27.72 -1.72
CA ILE A 317 -41.94 28.26 -2.91
C ILE A 317 -41.94 27.16 -3.96
N TYR A 318 -42.63 27.40 -5.07
CA TYR A 318 -42.78 26.47 -6.17
C TYR A 318 -41.89 26.89 -7.34
N GLY A 319 -41.07 25.96 -7.81
CA GLY A 319 -40.13 26.19 -8.89
C GLY A 319 -40.64 25.56 -10.17
N THR A 320 -40.93 26.36 -11.18
CA THR A 320 -41.28 25.84 -12.52
C THR A 320 -40.19 26.25 -13.51
N ASP A 321 -40.03 25.48 -14.58
CA ASP A 321 -39.04 25.80 -15.61
C ASP A 321 -39.47 27.03 -16.44
N ASN A 322 -40.78 27.34 -16.47
CA ASN A 322 -41.36 28.40 -17.28
C ASN A 322 -42.32 29.29 -16.44
N VAL A 323 -41.81 30.33 -15.80
CA VAL A 323 -42.61 31.49 -15.32
C VAL A 323 -42.21 32.68 -16.15
N ASN A 324 -43.16 33.29 -16.84
CA ASN A 324 -42.96 34.59 -17.50
C ASN A 324 -44.07 35.58 -17.09
N PHE A 325 -44.69 35.38 -15.93
CA PHE A 325 -45.81 36.21 -15.50
C PHE A 325 -45.60 36.67 -14.07
N ASN A 326 -45.90 37.95 -13.86
CA ASN A 326 -45.57 38.65 -12.64
C ASN A 326 -46.87 39.18 -12.05
N PHE A 327 -47.20 38.77 -10.82
CA PHE A 327 -48.37 39.26 -10.13
C PHE A 327 -48.22 39.15 -8.63
N ILE A 328 -48.98 39.98 -7.92
CA ILE A 328 -49.15 39.92 -6.48
C ILE A 328 -50.64 39.88 -6.19
N ILE A 329 -51.07 38.92 -5.37
CA ILE A 329 -52.44 38.80 -4.88
C ILE A 329 -52.40 38.71 -3.36
N THR A 330 -53.32 39.41 -2.71
CA THR A 330 -53.50 39.37 -1.25
C THR A 330 -54.84 38.76 -0.88
N ASP A 331 -54.99 38.42 0.40
CA ASP A 331 -56.17 37.88 1.07
C ASP A 331 -57.47 38.67 0.83
N ASN A 332 -57.36 39.99 0.66
CA ASN A 332 -58.50 40.87 0.42
C ASN A 332 -59.09 40.81 -1.00
N MET A 333 -58.73 39.81 -1.80
CA MET A 333 -59.06 39.75 -3.23
C MET A 333 -58.64 41.04 -3.95
N ASN A 334 -57.47 41.55 -3.58
CA ASN A 334 -56.79 42.62 -4.30
C ASN A 334 -55.57 42.02 -4.97
N GLY A 335 -55.22 42.55 -6.13
CA GLY A 335 -54.02 42.09 -6.81
C GLY A 335 -53.60 43.00 -7.93
N ILE A 336 -52.31 42.94 -8.23
CA ILE A 336 -51.68 43.69 -9.31
C ILE A 336 -51.01 42.68 -10.24
N PHE A 337 -51.28 42.79 -11.53
CA PHE A 337 -50.51 42.10 -12.56
C PHE A 337 -49.48 43.05 -13.15
N ILE A 338 -48.26 42.57 -13.29
CA ILE A 338 -47.08 43.35 -13.68
C ILE A 338 -46.58 42.78 -14.99
N LEU A 339 -46.37 43.65 -15.98
CA LEU A 339 -46.04 43.19 -17.34
C LEU A 339 -44.55 42.87 -17.47
N ASN A 340 -43.68 43.63 -16.82
CA ASN A 340 -42.24 43.68 -17.15
C ASN A 340 -41.34 43.03 -16.08
N GLY A 341 -41.94 42.28 -15.15
CA GLY A 341 -41.25 41.83 -13.94
C GLY A 341 -40.89 42.97 -12.99
N PHE A 342 -40.06 42.66 -12.00
CA PHE A 342 -39.72 43.58 -10.90
C PHE A 342 -38.36 44.29 -11.10
N GLN A 343 -37.83 44.40 -12.32
CA GLN A 343 -36.45 44.88 -12.54
C GLN A 343 -36.24 46.41 -12.51
N ASN A 344 -35.13 46.80 -11.87
CA ASN A 344 -34.34 48.06 -11.84
C ASN A 344 -34.86 49.37 -12.50
N ASP A 345 -34.56 50.47 -11.80
CA ASP A 345 -34.96 51.89 -11.84
C ASP A 345 -34.94 52.68 -13.18
N LYS A 346 -34.73 52.04 -14.34
CA LYS A 346 -34.57 52.75 -15.64
C LYS A 346 -35.58 52.36 -16.72
N GLN A 347 -36.46 51.39 -16.46
CA GLN A 347 -37.46 50.94 -17.42
C GLN A 347 -38.83 51.56 -17.14
N ILE A 348 -39.61 51.83 -18.20
CA ILE A 348 -41.03 52.09 -18.04
C ILE A 348 -41.68 50.77 -17.63
N GLN A 349 -42.28 50.74 -16.43
CA GLN A 349 -42.98 49.56 -15.95
C GLN A 349 -44.48 49.77 -16.02
N PHE A 350 -45.20 48.71 -16.39
CA PHE A 350 -46.66 48.72 -16.43
C PHE A 350 -47.23 47.68 -15.49
N GLY A 351 -48.34 48.04 -14.86
CA GLY A 351 -49.17 47.09 -14.14
C GLY A 351 -50.64 47.43 -14.21
N ILE A 352 -51.49 46.49 -13.83
CA ILE A 352 -52.92 46.71 -13.70
C ILE A 352 -53.42 46.20 -12.36
N CYS A 353 -54.30 46.98 -11.73
CA CYS A 353 -55.11 46.48 -10.61
C CYS A 353 -56.13 45.50 -11.17
N LEU A 354 -56.15 44.28 -10.65
CA LEU A 354 -57.00 43.20 -11.14
C LEU A 354 -58.41 43.34 -10.57
N ASN A 355 -59.41 43.35 -11.46
CA ASN A 355 -60.80 43.23 -11.04
C ASN A 355 -61.17 41.77 -10.71
N GLU A 356 -62.34 41.56 -10.11
CA GLU A 356 -62.78 40.23 -9.64
C GLU A 356 -62.72 39.12 -10.73
N PRO A 357 -63.21 39.33 -11.98
CA PRO A 357 -63.03 38.34 -13.05
C PRO A 357 -61.55 38.03 -13.38
N GLN A 358 -60.69 39.03 -13.36
CA GLN A 358 -59.26 38.87 -13.64
C GLN A 358 -58.55 38.14 -12.50
N LEU A 359 -58.84 38.48 -11.24
CA LEU A 359 -58.32 37.78 -10.05
C LEU A 359 -58.66 36.31 -10.08
N LYS A 360 -59.93 35.95 -10.37
CA LYS A 360 -60.34 34.54 -10.51
C LYS A 360 -59.55 33.82 -11.60
N LYS A 361 -59.20 34.48 -12.70
CA LYS A 361 -58.32 33.88 -13.73
C LYS A 361 -56.92 33.65 -13.19
N ILE A 362 -56.29 34.65 -12.57
CA ILE A 362 -54.92 34.53 -12.05
C ILE A 362 -54.84 33.51 -10.90
N GLN A 363 -55.86 33.43 -10.03
CA GLN A 363 -55.92 32.39 -9.00
C GLN A 363 -56.01 30.97 -9.59
N ASN A 364 -56.87 30.77 -10.59
CA ASN A 364 -56.97 29.48 -11.27
C ASN A 364 -55.66 29.09 -11.97
N LEU A 365 -54.94 30.07 -12.53
CA LEU A 365 -53.60 29.88 -13.08
C LEU A 365 -52.61 29.45 -11.98
N PHE A 366 -52.60 30.15 -10.85
CA PHE A 366 -51.73 29.81 -9.73
C PHE A 366 -51.99 28.37 -9.26
N ILE A 367 -53.24 27.98 -9.04
CA ILE A 367 -53.63 26.62 -8.65
C ILE A 367 -53.14 25.59 -9.68
N TYR A 368 -53.25 25.91 -10.97
CA TYR A 368 -52.72 25.06 -12.03
C TYR A 368 -51.20 24.89 -11.90
N ILE A 369 -50.44 25.96 -11.70
CA ILE A 369 -48.97 25.91 -11.59
C ILE A 369 -48.53 25.19 -10.32
N GLU A 370 -49.18 25.46 -9.19
CA GLU A 370 -48.92 24.78 -7.92
C GLU A 370 -49.06 23.26 -8.07
N GLN A 371 -50.05 22.81 -8.83
CA GLN A 371 -50.27 21.39 -9.11
C GLN A 371 -49.32 20.83 -10.16
N ALA A 372 -49.00 21.62 -11.20
CA ALA A 372 -48.18 21.19 -12.33
C ALA A 372 -46.67 21.23 -12.04
N THR A 373 -46.24 22.03 -11.06
CA THR A 373 -44.83 22.17 -10.71
C THR A 373 -44.25 20.86 -10.16
N GLU A 374 -43.05 20.51 -10.64
CA GLU A 374 -42.32 19.35 -10.18
C GLU A 374 -41.46 19.63 -8.94
N TYR A 375 -41.23 20.89 -8.58
CA TYR A 375 -40.25 21.24 -7.56
C TYR A 375 -40.80 22.21 -6.52
N GLU A 376 -40.41 21.98 -5.27
CA GLU A 376 -40.67 22.86 -4.13
C GLU A 376 -39.35 23.17 -3.44
N TYR A 377 -39.11 24.43 -3.12
CA TYR A 377 -37.88 24.87 -2.46
C TYR A 377 -38.03 24.73 -0.95
N PHE A 378 -36.98 24.21 -0.32
CA PHE A 378 -36.85 24.14 1.13
C PHE A 378 -35.57 24.84 1.56
N TYR A 379 -35.73 25.85 2.43
CA TYR A 379 -34.59 26.49 3.06
C TYR A 379 -33.92 25.57 4.07
N GLU A 380 -34.70 24.87 4.89
CA GLU A 380 -34.21 23.93 5.90
C GLU A 380 -35.14 22.72 5.97
N LYS A 381 -34.58 21.51 5.93
CA LYS A 381 -35.32 20.27 6.17
C LYS A 381 -34.42 19.18 6.73
N LYS A 382 -34.94 18.40 7.66
CA LYS A 382 -34.23 17.22 8.17
C LYS A 382 -34.21 16.12 7.12
N LEU A 383 -33.10 15.39 7.03
CA LEU A 383 -32.92 14.33 6.04
C LEU A 383 -33.99 13.24 6.13
N LYS A 384 -34.50 12.94 7.34
CA LYS A 384 -35.63 12.00 7.52
C LYS A 384 -36.89 12.39 6.74
N ASP A 385 -37.15 13.69 6.64
CA ASP A 385 -38.37 14.25 6.05
C ASP A 385 -38.24 14.45 4.54
N ILE A 386 -37.02 14.38 4.00
CA ILE A 386 -36.75 14.39 2.56
C ILE A 386 -37.11 13.02 1.98
N ARG A 387 -37.98 13.00 0.97
CA ARG A 387 -38.56 11.77 0.42
C ARG A 387 -38.06 11.44 -0.97
N ARG A 388 -37.43 12.40 -1.65
CA ARG A 388 -36.96 12.27 -3.04
C ARG A 388 -35.59 12.90 -3.20
N ASP A 389 -35.04 12.67 -4.39
CA ASP A 389 -33.86 13.36 -4.86
C ASP A 389 -34.08 14.86 -4.83
N ILE A 390 -33.00 15.54 -4.50
CA ILE A 390 -32.96 16.98 -4.35
C ILE A 390 -32.05 17.58 -5.41
N GLU A 391 -32.29 18.83 -5.77
CA GLU A 391 -31.37 19.62 -6.56
C GLU A 391 -30.81 20.73 -5.70
N LYS A 392 -29.48 20.78 -5.64
CA LYS A 392 -28.75 21.80 -4.91
C LYS A 392 -27.77 22.49 -5.83
N TYR A 393 -27.69 23.81 -5.74
CA TYR A 393 -26.69 24.55 -6.48
C TYR A 393 -25.31 24.28 -5.92
N ASN A 394 -24.37 24.09 -6.84
CA ASN A 394 -22.98 23.91 -6.53
C ASN A 394 -22.22 25.15 -6.99
N ASP A 395 -21.75 25.93 -6.01
CA ASP A 395 -20.99 27.17 -6.21
C ASP A 395 -19.74 26.98 -7.07
N LYS A 396 -19.12 25.79 -7.04
CA LYS A 396 -17.92 25.52 -7.86
C LYS A 396 -18.28 25.39 -9.33
N SER A 397 -19.35 24.65 -9.62
CA SER A 397 -19.80 24.38 -10.99
C SER A 397 -20.79 25.43 -11.54
N HIS A 398 -21.23 26.38 -10.72
CA HIS A 398 -22.23 27.40 -11.06
C HIS A 398 -23.50 26.80 -11.69
N ARG A 399 -23.97 25.66 -11.16
CA ARG A 399 -25.16 24.94 -11.66
C ARG A 399 -25.83 24.16 -10.54
N TYR A 400 -27.11 23.85 -10.73
CA TYR A 400 -27.83 22.89 -9.91
C TYR A 400 -27.38 21.46 -10.24
N GLU A 401 -27.09 20.69 -9.22
CA GLU A 401 -26.72 19.28 -9.31
C GLU A 401 -27.75 18.43 -8.55
N VAL A 402 -28.12 17.32 -9.17
CA VAL A 402 -29.02 16.33 -8.57
C VAL A 402 -28.23 15.55 -7.53
N GLN A 403 -28.78 15.45 -6.32
CA GLN A 403 -28.27 14.63 -5.25
C GLN A 403 -29.29 13.57 -4.87
N ASP A 404 -28.91 12.31 -5.08
CA ASP A 404 -29.75 11.17 -4.76
C ASP A 404 -29.92 11.03 -3.24
N ILE A 405 -31.16 10.85 -2.80
CA ILE A 405 -31.47 10.61 -1.39
C ILE A 405 -31.78 9.13 -1.19
N LYS A 406 -30.88 8.41 -0.52
CA LYS A 406 -31.04 6.97 -0.26
C LYS A 406 -31.27 6.68 1.21
N ASN A 407 -32.00 5.60 1.47
CA ASN A 407 -32.27 5.14 2.83
C ASN A 407 -31.04 4.56 3.52
N SER A 408 -30.22 3.80 2.79
CA SER A 408 -29.01 3.19 3.35
C SER A 408 -28.02 2.79 2.27
N GLU A 409 -26.73 2.79 2.61
CA GLU A 409 -25.67 2.21 1.79
C GLU A 409 -24.62 1.54 2.70
N ILE A 410 -24.00 0.46 2.21
CA ILE A 410 -22.84 -0.17 2.85
C ILE A 410 -21.59 0.44 2.22
N ILE A 411 -20.70 0.96 3.05
CA ILE A 411 -19.42 1.53 2.61
C ILE A 411 -18.31 0.65 3.17
N SER A 412 -17.60 -0.02 2.27
CA SER A 412 -16.34 -0.69 2.60
C SER A 412 -15.25 0.37 2.74
N ILE A 413 -14.65 0.44 3.92
CA ILE A 413 -13.45 1.22 4.21
C ILE A 413 -12.25 0.31 3.99
N ASP A 414 -11.12 0.91 3.59
CA ASP A 414 -9.86 0.18 3.43
C ASP A 414 -9.45 -0.54 4.72
N ASP A 415 -8.78 -1.67 4.55
CA ASP A 415 -8.26 -2.46 5.67
C ASP A 415 -7.26 -1.65 6.50
N ILE A 416 -7.35 -1.79 7.82
CA ILE A 416 -6.50 -1.10 8.78
C ILE A 416 -5.48 -2.10 9.32
N GLN A 417 -4.19 -1.79 9.18
CA GLN A 417 -3.14 -2.63 9.74
C GLN A 417 -2.76 -2.17 11.14
N ALA A 418 -2.95 -3.07 12.12
CA ALA A 418 -2.54 -2.81 13.48
C ALA A 418 -1.03 -2.59 13.60
N GLU A 419 -0.63 -1.59 14.40
CA GLU A 419 0.79 -1.26 14.59
C GLU A 419 1.57 -2.38 15.31
N HIS A 420 0.92 -3.04 16.27
CA HIS A 420 1.48 -4.10 17.09
C HIS A 420 0.39 -5.08 17.54
N ILE A 421 0.79 -6.27 18.01
CA ILE A 421 -0.16 -7.36 18.28
C ILE A 421 -1.19 -6.99 19.34
N ASP A 422 -0.81 -6.22 20.37
CA ASP A 422 -1.75 -5.81 21.42
C ASP A 422 -2.78 -4.79 20.92
N ALA A 423 -2.45 -3.94 19.95
CA ALA A 423 -3.42 -3.05 19.32
C ALA A 423 -4.48 -3.84 18.53
N PHE A 424 -4.07 -4.93 17.88
CA PHE A 424 -4.97 -5.86 17.19
C PHE A 424 -5.87 -6.64 18.17
N LEU A 425 -5.30 -7.13 19.28
CA LEU A 425 -6.06 -7.88 20.29
C LEU A 425 -7.09 -7.00 21.00
N ASN A 426 -6.71 -5.77 21.35
CA ASN A 426 -7.56 -4.82 22.06
C ASN A 426 -8.50 -4.02 21.15
N GLU A 427 -8.38 -4.17 19.82
CA GLU A 427 -9.26 -3.51 18.83
C GLU A 427 -9.22 -1.97 18.93
N ASN A 428 -8.05 -1.43 19.26
CA ASN A 428 -7.86 -0.01 19.58
C ASN A 428 -7.92 0.89 18.34
N GLU A 429 -7.66 0.35 17.15
CA GLU A 429 -7.61 1.13 15.92
C GLU A 429 -8.98 1.16 15.22
N GLN A 430 -9.47 2.37 14.94
CA GLN A 430 -10.74 2.59 14.25
C GLN A 430 -10.57 3.59 13.10
N PRO A 431 -11.32 3.42 12.00
CA PRO A 431 -11.26 4.35 10.89
C PRO A 431 -11.93 5.69 11.23
N ASP A 432 -11.43 6.76 10.61
CA ASP A 432 -12.13 8.04 10.61
C ASP A 432 -13.32 8.01 9.64
N LYS A 433 -14.48 7.59 10.17
CA LYS A 433 -15.74 7.45 9.44
C LYS A 433 -16.19 8.74 8.74
N LYS A 434 -15.81 9.92 9.26
CA LYS A 434 -16.21 11.22 8.68
C LYS A 434 -15.69 11.42 7.26
N LYS A 435 -14.53 10.85 6.92
CA LYS A 435 -13.95 10.92 5.57
C LYS A 435 -14.77 10.18 4.52
N TYR A 436 -15.49 9.14 4.93
CA TYR A 436 -16.26 8.26 4.06
C TYR A 436 -17.75 8.60 4.01
N LYS A 437 -18.19 9.60 4.79
CA LYS A 437 -19.57 10.06 4.81
C LYS A 437 -19.96 10.64 3.46
N LYS A 438 -20.83 9.95 2.72
CA LYS A 438 -21.46 10.46 1.50
C LYS A 438 -22.70 11.29 1.86
N LYS A 439 -22.90 12.40 1.14
CA LYS A 439 -24.13 13.20 1.25
C LYS A 439 -25.33 12.39 0.72
N GLY A 440 -26.52 12.62 1.28
CA GLY A 440 -27.79 12.05 0.82
C GLY A 440 -28.14 10.69 1.42
N LEU A 441 -27.28 10.11 2.26
CA LEU A 441 -27.53 8.83 2.91
C LEU A 441 -28.15 9.01 4.29
N LYS A 442 -29.34 8.46 4.50
CA LYS A 442 -30.01 8.47 5.82
C LYS A 442 -29.31 7.59 6.85
N ARG A 443 -28.74 6.48 6.40
CA ARG A 443 -27.99 5.51 7.22
C ARG A 443 -26.78 5.03 6.45
N ILE A 444 -25.65 4.85 7.13
CA ILE A 444 -24.46 4.23 6.55
C ILE A 444 -24.05 3.06 7.43
N GLU A 445 -23.80 1.92 6.80
CA GLU A 445 -23.11 0.80 7.42
C GLU A 445 -21.66 0.79 6.94
N TYR A 446 -20.74 1.12 7.84
CA TYR A 446 -19.31 1.10 7.58
C TYR A 446 -18.76 -0.29 7.88
N GLN A 447 -18.04 -0.87 6.92
CA GLN A 447 -17.38 -2.16 7.07
C GLN A 447 -15.89 -2.01 6.84
N TRP A 448 -15.06 -2.59 7.71
CA TRP A 448 -13.61 -2.62 7.56
C TRP A 448 -13.04 -3.87 8.21
N ASN A 449 -11.84 -4.26 7.80
CA ASN A 449 -11.08 -5.28 8.50
C ASN A 449 -9.93 -4.64 9.26
N LEU A 450 -9.71 -5.09 10.50
CA LEU A 450 -8.48 -4.87 11.22
C LEU A 450 -7.56 -6.05 10.94
N LEU A 451 -6.45 -5.79 10.27
CA LEU A 451 -5.41 -6.75 9.97
C LEU A 451 -4.43 -6.81 11.16
N PRO A 452 -3.96 -8.00 11.56
CA PRO A 452 -2.84 -8.08 12.50
C PRO A 452 -1.56 -7.46 11.88
N PRO A 453 -0.54 -7.15 12.68
CA PRO A 453 0.74 -6.71 12.15
C PRO A 453 1.39 -7.86 11.38
N TYR A 454 1.25 -7.87 10.05
CA TYR A 454 1.85 -8.92 9.22
C TYR A 454 3.37 -8.76 9.05
N LEU A 455 4.05 -9.89 8.84
CA LEU A 455 5.45 -9.92 8.44
C LEU A 455 5.66 -9.08 7.16
N PRO A 456 6.62 -8.14 7.14
CA PRO A 456 6.89 -7.35 5.93
C PRO A 456 7.30 -8.22 4.75
N THR A 457 6.84 -7.89 3.55
CA THR A 457 7.09 -8.69 2.33
C THR A 457 8.56 -8.81 1.91
N LYS A 458 9.43 -7.91 2.39
CA LYS A 458 10.88 -7.94 2.16
C LYS A 458 11.68 -8.57 3.31
N ALA A 459 10.99 -9.11 4.31
CA ALA A 459 11.67 -9.76 5.43
C ALA A 459 12.23 -11.11 4.97
N GLU A 460 13.50 -11.36 5.27
CA GLU A 460 14.19 -12.61 4.96
C GLU A 460 14.43 -13.39 6.25
N LYS A 461 14.49 -14.72 6.17
CA LYS A 461 14.73 -15.56 7.34
C LYS A 461 16.10 -15.22 7.94
N SER A 462 16.17 -15.06 9.25
CA SER A 462 17.38 -14.53 9.90
C SER A 462 18.61 -15.43 9.69
N ASN A 463 19.79 -14.83 9.55
CA ASN A 463 21.05 -15.60 9.37
C ASN A 463 21.41 -16.45 10.59
N ILE A 464 20.78 -16.22 11.75
CA ILE A 464 21.00 -17.02 12.96
C ILE A 464 20.74 -18.52 12.72
N TYR A 465 19.81 -18.87 11.83
CA TYR A 465 19.52 -20.26 11.50
C TYR A 465 20.69 -20.90 10.75
N SER A 466 21.21 -20.23 9.71
CA SER A 466 22.39 -20.73 8.98
C SER A 466 23.64 -20.74 9.84
N ASP A 467 23.80 -19.78 10.76
CA ASP A 467 24.93 -19.75 11.68
C ASP A 467 24.89 -20.99 12.60
N TRP A 468 23.73 -21.31 13.17
CA TRP A 468 23.54 -22.51 13.99
C TRP A 468 23.69 -23.82 13.21
N ASP A 469 23.18 -23.91 11.98
CA ASP A 469 23.37 -25.08 11.13
C ASP A 469 24.86 -25.31 10.79
N ASN A 470 25.60 -24.24 10.49
CA ASN A 470 27.04 -24.31 10.25
C ASN A 470 27.82 -24.72 11.50
N THR A 471 27.45 -24.19 12.68
CA THR A 471 28.04 -24.58 13.96
C THR A 471 27.80 -26.08 14.25
N GLN A 472 26.58 -26.57 14.04
CA GLN A 472 26.25 -27.99 14.24
C GLN A 472 27.01 -28.88 13.27
N ALA A 473 27.06 -28.54 11.98
CA ALA A 473 27.79 -29.32 10.98
C ALA A 473 29.29 -29.41 11.31
N ASN A 474 29.92 -28.31 11.73
CA ASN A 474 31.33 -28.31 12.15
C ASN A 474 31.55 -29.16 13.41
N PHE A 475 30.62 -29.11 14.38
CA PHE A 475 30.67 -29.94 15.59
C PHE A 475 30.60 -31.43 15.27
N GLU A 476 29.70 -31.83 14.37
CA GLU A 476 29.54 -33.21 13.89
C GLU A 476 30.78 -33.67 13.10
N GLU A 477 31.27 -32.85 12.17
CA GLU A 477 32.46 -33.16 11.36
C GLU A 477 33.69 -33.44 12.24
N ILE A 478 33.94 -32.60 13.25
CA ILE A 478 35.06 -32.78 14.16
C ILE A 478 34.89 -34.04 15.02
N THR A 479 33.67 -34.31 15.48
CA THR A 479 33.34 -35.54 16.22
C THR A 479 33.64 -36.79 15.39
N GLU A 480 33.28 -36.79 14.10
CA GLU A 480 33.63 -37.85 13.16
C GLU A 480 35.14 -37.95 12.90
N ASN A 481 35.83 -36.82 12.78
CA ASN A 481 37.28 -36.79 12.56
C ASN A 481 38.06 -37.39 13.74
N ILE A 482 37.61 -37.15 14.98
CA ILE A 482 38.16 -37.80 16.17
C ILE A 482 38.01 -39.31 16.08
N ASN A 483 36.81 -39.81 15.78
CA ASN A 483 36.56 -41.26 15.67
C ASN A 483 37.40 -41.92 14.58
N ALA A 484 37.48 -41.30 13.39
CA ALA A 484 38.33 -41.81 12.30
C ALA A 484 39.81 -41.87 12.70
N ASN A 485 40.31 -40.82 13.37
CA ASN A 485 41.70 -40.79 13.83
C ASN A 485 41.99 -41.83 14.92
N LEU A 486 41.04 -42.10 15.82
CA LEU A 486 41.15 -43.18 16.81
C LEU A 486 41.26 -44.55 16.14
N GLU A 487 40.45 -44.84 15.12
CA GLU A 487 40.52 -46.09 14.36
C GLU A 487 41.87 -46.26 13.67
N ILE A 488 42.37 -45.21 13.01
CA ILE A 488 43.68 -45.22 12.36
C ILE A 488 44.79 -45.49 13.38
N LEU A 489 44.76 -44.83 14.55
CA LEU A 489 45.75 -45.04 15.61
C LEU A 489 45.70 -46.46 16.19
N LEU A 490 44.52 -47.00 16.42
CA LEU A 490 44.36 -48.38 16.90
C LEU A 490 44.94 -49.39 15.91
N LYS A 491 44.70 -49.19 14.61
CA LYS A 491 45.27 -50.02 13.55
C LYS A 491 46.80 -49.91 13.50
N ILE A 492 47.36 -48.69 13.56
CA ILE A 492 48.81 -48.48 13.60
C ILE A 492 49.44 -49.22 14.79
N ILE A 493 48.78 -49.19 15.95
CA ILE A 493 49.26 -49.91 17.14
C ILE A 493 49.21 -51.44 16.92
N GLU A 494 48.17 -51.95 16.26
CA GLU A 494 48.00 -53.39 16.02
C GLU A 494 48.98 -53.95 15.00
N ASP A 495 49.25 -53.19 13.94
CA ASP A 495 50.17 -53.59 12.87
C ASP A 495 51.65 -53.47 13.29
N HIS A 496 51.97 -52.78 14.39
CA HIS A 496 53.35 -52.53 14.82
C HIS A 496 53.93 -53.68 15.66
N GLU A 497 54.66 -54.59 15.02
CA GLU A 497 55.34 -55.72 15.67
C GLU A 497 56.59 -55.27 16.46
N SER A 498 56.44 -54.93 17.74
CA SER A 498 57.57 -54.67 18.66
C SER A 498 57.29 -55.09 20.09
N VAL A 499 58.12 -56.01 20.61
CA VAL A 499 58.05 -56.49 22.02
C VAL A 499 58.35 -55.35 23.00
N ARG A 500 59.14 -54.36 22.60
CA ARG A 500 59.56 -53.25 23.47
C ARG A 500 58.42 -52.27 23.75
N LEU A 501 57.59 -52.00 22.74
CA LEU A 501 56.50 -51.02 22.83
C LEU A 501 55.17 -51.62 23.32
N GLU A 502 55.09 -52.93 23.52
CA GLU A 502 53.84 -53.63 23.89
C GLU A 502 53.14 -53.03 25.12
N SER A 503 53.91 -52.72 26.18
CA SER A 503 53.38 -52.11 27.41
C SER A 503 52.92 -50.66 27.23
N PHE A 504 53.63 -49.87 26.40
CA PHE A 504 53.25 -48.50 26.06
C PHE A 504 51.94 -48.48 25.25
N PHE A 505 51.85 -49.34 24.23
CA PHE A 505 50.67 -49.48 23.40
C PHE A 505 49.46 -49.99 24.16
N LEU A 506 49.63 -50.90 25.13
CA LEU A 506 48.54 -51.32 26.01
C LEU A 506 47.94 -50.14 26.79
N GLY A 507 48.80 -49.26 27.33
CA GLY A 507 48.36 -48.03 28.00
C GLY A 507 47.62 -47.06 27.07
N LYS A 508 48.09 -46.92 25.83
CA LYS A 508 47.43 -46.07 24.81
C LYS A 508 46.07 -46.62 24.38
N LYS A 509 45.95 -47.93 24.17
CA LYS A 509 44.66 -48.57 23.84
C LYS A 509 43.61 -48.32 24.92
N GLN A 510 43.98 -48.32 26.21
CA GLN A 510 43.05 -47.99 27.29
C GLN A 510 42.61 -46.52 27.22
N LYS A 511 43.54 -45.60 26.99
CA LYS A 511 43.23 -44.17 26.84
C LYS A 511 42.35 -43.88 25.63
N PHE A 512 42.57 -44.55 24.50
CA PHE A 512 41.72 -44.40 23.32
C PHE A 512 40.30 -44.95 23.53
N LYS A 513 40.12 -45.99 24.35
CA LYS A 513 38.79 -46.41 24.77
C LYS A 513 38.08 -45.39 25.66
N GLU A 514 38.83 -44.67 26.50
CA GLU A 514 38.29 -43.58 27.33
C GLU A 514 37.86 -42.40 26.45
N ILE A 515 38.73 -41.95 25.53
CA ILE A 515 38.41 -40.90 24.56
C ILE A 515 37.21 -41.29 23.70
N SER A 516 37.17 -42.52 23.17
CA SER A 516 36.02 -42.99 22.38
C SER A 516 34.70 -42.95 23.15
N ARG A 517 34.69 -43.28 24.45
CA ARG A 517 33.50 -43.12 25.29
C ARG A 517 33.08 -41.67 25.46
N ASN A 518 34.06 -40.77 25.63
CA ASN A 518 33.79 -39.33 25.76
C ASN A 518 33.31 -38.70 24.46
N VAL A 519 33.53 -39.33 23.30
CA VAL A 519 33.08 -38.82 22.00
C VAL A 519 31.66 -39.32 21.67
N LEU A 520 31.25 -40.49 22.16
CA LEU A 520 29.89 -41.03 21.97
C LEU A 520 28.79 -40.12 22.52
N GLN A 521 29.07 -39.35 23.57
CA GLN A 521 28.12 -38.36 24.11
C GLN A 521 27.91 -37.15 23.18
N PHE A 522 28.83 -36.89 22.25
CA PHE A 522 28.70 -35.80 21.27
C PHE A 522 27.97 -36.21 20.00
N THR A 523 27.94 -37.51 19.66
CA THR A 523 27.33 -37.97 18.40
C THR A 523 25.80 -37.83 18.35
N GLU A 524 25.14 -37.73 19.51
CA GLU A 524 23.68 -37.55 19.61
C GLU A 524 23.26 -36.14 20.05
N LEU A 525 24.23 -35.22 20.22
CA LEU A 525 23.98 -33.89 20.75
C LEU A 525 23.66 -32.90 19.62
N ASP A 526 22.46 -32.32 19.65
CA ASP A 526 22.08 -31.19 18.78
C ASP A 526 22.18 -29.87 19.55
N LEU A 527 23.25 -29.10 19.26
CA LEU A 527 23.53 -27.82 19.91
C LEU A 527 22.42 -26.79 19.67
N ARG A 528 21.62 -26.95 18.62
CA ARG A 528 20.53 -26.01 18.28
C ARG A 528 19.35 -26.09 19.23
N THR A 529 19.24 -27.20 19.98
CA THR A 529 18.07 -27.53 20.82
C THR A 529 18.28 -27.27 22.31
N ILE A 530 19.53 -27.16 22.74
CA ILE A 530 19.91 -26.91 24.13
C ILE A 530 20.12 -25.41 24.37
N ASN A 531 20.22 -25.01 25.64
CA ASN A 531 20.46 -23.60 25.92
C ASN A 531 21.88 -23.18 25.49
N ILE A 532 22.06 -21.88 25.27
CA ILE A 532 23.30 -21.34 24.72
C ILE A 532 24.51 -21.58 25.63
N SER A 533 24.34 -21.49 26.96
CA SER A 533 25.41 -21.73 27.93
C SER A 533 25.90 -23.17 27.92
N GLU A 534 25.00 -24.13 27.74
CA GLU A 534 25.32 -25.55 27.61
C GLU A 534 26.00 -25.83 26.27
N SER A 535 25.56 -25.19 25.18
CA SER A 535 26.24 -25.28 23.88
C SER A 535 27.71 -24.86 23.98
N PHE A 536 28.00 -23.72 24.65
CA PHE A 536 29.37 -23.27 24.92
C PHE A 536 30.18 -24.27 25.72
N LYS A 537 29.56 -24.88 26.73
CA LYS A 537 30.24 -25.87 27.57
C LYS A 537 30.62 -27.12 26.76
N GLU A 538 29.68 -27.69 25.99
CA GLU A 538 29.93 -28.92 25.25
C GLU A 538 30.88 -28.72 24.06
N ALA A 539 30.82 -27.57 23.38
CA ALA A 539 31.81 -27.24 22.37
C ALA A 539 33.23 -27.10 22.96
N ASN A 540 33.38 -26.51 24.15
CA ASN A 540 34.68 -26.46 24.82
C ASN A 540 35.17 -27.86 25.22
N ASN A 541 34.28 -28.74 25.69
CA ASN A 541 34.62 -30.13 26.01
C ASN A 541 35.15 -30.88 24.76
N LEU A 542 34.52 -30.68 23.59
CA LEU A 542 34.99 -31.27 22.32
C LEU A 542 36.39 -30.75 21.94
N SER A 543 36.64 -29.45 22.13
CA SER A 543 37.97 -28.85 21.88
C SER A 543 39.05 -29.44 22.80
N ASP A 544 38.74 -29.66 24.08
CA ASP A 544 39.64 -30.32 25.02
C ASP A 544 39.97 -31.76 24.58
N VAL A 545 38.97 -32.52 24.12
CA VAL A 545 39.17 -33.87 23.59
C VAL A 545 40.05 -33.87 22.33
N CYS A 546 39.85 -32.91 21.42
CA CYS A 546 40.73 -32.75 20.24
C CYS A 546 42.19 -32.54 20.65
N ASN A 547 42.42 -31.67 21.62
CA ASN A 547 43.75 -31.36 22.13
C ASN A 547 44.40 -32.57 22.81
N GLU A 548 43.64 -33.32 23.60
CA GLU A 548 44.12 -34.56 24.22
C GLU A 548 44.54 -35.61 23.17
N LEU A 549 43.72 -35.80 22.12
CA LEU A 549 44.03 -36.73 21.05
C LEU A 549 45.29 -36.32 20.25
N LYS A 550 45.44 -35.03 19.94
CA LYS A 550 46.65 -34.48 19.27
C LYS A 550 47.93 -34.81 20.05
N VAL A 551 47.89 -34.66 21.38
CA VAL A 551 49.03 -34.98 22.25
C VAL A 551 49.40 -36.46 22.14
N HIS A 552 48.41 -37.36 22.23
CA HIS A 552 48.67 -38.79 22.13
C HIS A 552 49.15 -39.25 20.76
N LEU A 553 48.68 -38.61 19.69
CA LEU A 553 49.16 -38.84 18.33
C LEU A 553 50.64 -38.49 18.20
N GLY A 554 51.07 -37.35 18.75
CA GLY A 554 52.48 -36.95 18.79
C GLY A 554 53.36 -37.93 19.58
N GLU A 555 52.89 -38.40 20.74
CA GLU A 555 53.62 -39.36 21.58
C GLU A 555 53.85 -40.71 20.89
N ILE A 556 52.84 -41.26 20.21
CA ILE A 556 52.94 -42.56 19.53
C ILE A 556 53.98 -42.51 18.42
N VAL A 557 53.98 -41.44 17.63
CA VAL A 557 54.87 -41.38 16.46
C VAL A 557 56.32 -41.22 16.89
N LEU A 558 56.58 -40.45 17.94
CA LEU A 558 57.93 -40.32 18.51
C LEU A 558 58.46 -41.67 19.00
N GLU A 559 57.64 -42.48 19.68
CA GLU A 559 58.08 -43.79 20.17
C GLU A 559 58.30 -44.81 19.06
N ILE A 560 57.45 -44.84 18.03
CA ILE A 560 57.65 -45.68 16.84
C ILE A 560 58.97 -45.33 16.13
N LYS A 561 59.29 -44.04 15.99
CA LYS A 561 60.54 -43.60 15.36
C LYS A 561 61.77 -44.12 16.11
N LYS A 562 61.77 -43.98 17.43
CA LYS A 562 62.86 -44.47 18.30
C LYS A 562 63.01 -46.00 18.26
N ASP A 563 61.92 -46.74 18.09
CA ASP A 563 61.93 -48.20 18.00
C ASP A 563 62.63 -48.70 16.74
N LYS A 564 62.32 -48.08 15.59
CA LYS A 564 62.99 -48.38 14.33
C LYS A 564 64.49 -48.11 14.39
N GLU A 565 64.91 -47.00 15.00
CA GLU A 565 66.34 -46.67 15.15
C GLU A 565 67.07 -47.70 16.02
N ILE A 566 66.45 -48.20 17.09
CA ILE A 566 67.04 -49.24 17.94
C ILE A 566 67.14 -50.58 17.21
N ALA A 567 66.12 -50.99 16.46
CA ALA A 567 66.16 -52.23 15.69
C ALA A 567 67.32 -52.25 14.68
N VAL A 568 67.59 -51.12 14.01
CA VAL A 568 68.71 -50.98 13.06
C VAL A 568 70.06 -51.14 13.75
N LEU A 569 70.25 -50.52 14.92
CA LEU A 569 71.51 -50.60 15.68
C LEU A 569 71.75 -52.01 16.23
N THR A 570 70.70 -52.71 16.68
CA THR A 570 70.80 -54.09 17.16
C THR A 570 71.23 -55.05 16.04
N GLN A 571 70.65 -54.91 14.83
CA GLN A 571 71.04 -55.73 13.67
C GLN A 571 72.53 -55.53 13.30
N GLN A 572 73.03 -54.29 13.39
CA GLN A 572 74.44 -54.00 13.14
C GLN A 572 75.39 -54.69 14.14
N ILE A 573 74.97 -54.83 15.40
CA ILE A 573 75.74 -55.56 16.42
C ILE A 573 75.80 -57.06 16.07
N ASP A 574 74.67 -57.66 15.70
CA ASP A 574 74.62 -59.09 15.35
C ASP A 574 75.51 -59.43 14.16
N ASP A 575 75.52 -58.59 13.12
CA ASP A 575 76.37 -58.79 11.95
C ASP A 575 77.88 -58.68 12.29
N LEU A 576 78.23 -57.78 13.21
CA LEU A 576 79.61 -57.65 13.71
C LEU A 576 80.02 -58.84 14.60
N ASN A 577 79.11 -59.37 15.40
CA ASN A 577 79.36 -60.57 16.21
C ASN A 577 79.64 -61.80 15.35
N LYS A 578 78.88 -62.01 14.27
CA LYS A 578 79.15 -63.10 13.30
C LYS A 578 80.55 -62.99 12.68
N LYS A 579 80.99 -61.77 12.33
CA LYS A 579 82.35 -61.53 11.82
C LYS A 579 83.42 -61.84 12.87
N ARG A 580 83.19 -61.49 14.13
CA ARG A 580 84.09 -61.79 15.25
C ARG A 580 84.29 -63.30 15.43
N GLU A 581 83.20 -64.07 15.40
CA GLU A 581 83.24 -65.53 15.52
C GLU A 581 84.04 -66.20 14.40
N ALA A 582 83.90 -65.72 13.16
CA ALA A 582 84.65 -66.24 12.02
C ALA A 582 86.18 -66.09 12.21
N TYR A 583 86.65 -64.90 12.63
CA TYR A 583 88.07 -64.67 12.90
C TYR A 583 88.58 -65.50 14.09
N GLN A 584 87.75 -65.73 15.09
CA GLN A 584 88.09 -66.57 16.25
C GLN A 584 88.27 -68.04 15.86
N SER A 585 87.42 -68.54 14.97
CA SER A 585 87.53 -69.90 14.42
C SER A 585 88.83 -70.08 13.61
N GLU A 586 89.20 -69.10 12.78
CA GLU A 586 90.48 -69.13 12.04
C GLU A 586 91.70 -69.10 12.96
N LEU A 587 91.66 -68.35 14.07
CA LEU A 587 92.73 -68.34 15.07
C LEU A 587 92.95 -69.72 15.70
N ASN A 588 91.86 -70.43 16.01
CA ASN A 588 91.93 -71.78 16.56
C ASN A 588 92.51 -72.78 15.54
N ASN A 589 92.18 -72.63 14.25
CA ASN A 589 92.75 -73.47 13.19
C ASN A 589 94.26 -73.24 13.01
N PHE A 590 94.73 -71.99 13.07
CA PHE A 590 96.18 -71.73 13.02
C PHE A 590 96.92 -72.31 14.24
N GLU A 591 96.26 -72.35 15.41
CA GLU A 591 96.82 -72.92 16.63
C GLU A 591 97.00 -74.44 16.52
N THR A 592 96.01 -75.15 16.01
CA THR A 592 96.10 -76.61 15.77
C THR A 592 97.13 -76.95 14.69
N GLU A 593 97.22 -76.15 13.62
CA GLU A 593 98.15 -76.38 12.51
C GLU A 593 99.62 -76.16 12.93
N ILE A 594 99.89 -75.22 13.85
CA ILE A 594 101.23 -75.04 14.45
C ILE A 594 101.61 -76.27 15.30
N THR A 595 100.71 -76.71 16.19
CA THR A 595 100.97 -77.84 17.10
C THR A 595 101.32 -79.12 16.35
N GLN A 596 100.56 -79.45 15.29
CA GLN A 596 100.83 -80.64 14.47
C GLN A 596 102.21 -80.57 13.79
N LYS A 597 102.60 -79.39 13.29
CA LYS A 597 103.92 -79.23 12.65
C LYS A 597 105.06 -79.29 13.65
N GLU A 598 104.86 -78.84 14.89
CA GLU A 598 105.83 -78.97 15.97
C GLU A 598 106.06 -80.43 16.37
N GLU A 599 105.00 -81.25 16.40
CA GLU A 599 105.11 -82.69 16.64
C GLU A 599 105.95 -83.39 15.56
N ILE A 600 105.64 -83.13 14.28
CA ILE A 600 106.41 -83.69 13.15
C ILE A 600 107.87 -83.22 13.21
N LEU A 601 108.10 -81.94 13.55
CA LEU A 601 109.45 -81.38 13.69
C LEU A 601 110.26 -82.13 14.76
N ASN A 602 109.65 -82.40 15.91
CA ASN A 602 110.29 -83.11 17.03
C ASN A 602 110.61 -84.55 16.66
N GLU A 603 109.70 -85.24 15.97
CA GLU A 603 109.89 -86.61 15.52
C GLU A 603 111.08 -86.72 14.55
N LYS A 604 111.16 -85.84 13.53
CA LYS A 604 112.28 -85.81 12.57
C LYS A 604 113.61 -85.43 13.22
N LYS A 605 113.61 -84.54 14.23
CA LYS A 605 114.81 -84.24 15.03
C LYS A 605 115.29 -85.47 15.81
N GLY A 606 114.38 -86.26 16.36
CA GLY A 606 114.68 -87.54 17.02
C GLY A 606 115.37 -88.53 16.08
N THR A 607 114.82 -88.76 14.88
CA THR A 607 115.40 -89.68 13.89
C THR A 607 116.80 -89.24 13.43
N TYR A 608 117.01 -87.94 13.24
CA TYR A 608 118.33 -87.38 12.86
C TYR A 608 119.41 -87.67 13.92
N ASN A 609 119.05 -87.63 15.21
CA ASN A 609 119.97 -87.89 16.32
C ASN A 609 120.32 -89.39 16.48
N GLU A 610 119.39 -90.30 16.17
CA GLU A 610 119.66 -91.75 16.21
C GLU A 610 120.60 -92.22 15.09
N ILE A 611 120.45 -91.69 13.87
CA ILE A 611 121.28 -92.08 12.72
C ILE A 611 122.73 -91.61 12.91
N THR A 612 122.94 -90.45 13.52
CA THR A 612 124.28 -89.88 13.73
C THR A 612 125.09 -90.60 14.83
N SER A 613 124.43 -91.23 15.80
CA SER A 613 125.08 -91.91 16.93
C SER A 613 125.57 -93.34 16.61
N LYS A 614 124.97 -94.05 15.65
CA LYS A 614 125.38 -95.43 15.26
C LYS A 614 126.67 -95.54 14.40
N LYS A 615 127.21 -94.42 13.88
CA LYS A 615 128.33 -94.41 12.90
C LYS A 615 129.77 -94.60 13.46
N LYS A 616 129.99 -94.72 14.78
CA LYS A 616 131.36 -94.69 15.37
C LYS A 616 132.07 -96.04 15.66
N LYS A 617 131.49 -97.22 15.40
CA LYS A 617 132.15 -98.53 15.68
C LYS A 617 132.00 -99.55 14.52
N ARG A 618 133.13 -99.98 13.93
CA ARG A 618 133.43 -101.05 12.91
C ARG A 618 133.74 -100.58 11.47
N LYS A 619 134.86 -101.11 10.92
CA LYS A 619 135.28 -101.06 9.50
C LYS A 619 135.20 -102.48 8.89
N LYS A 620 134.20 -102.71 8.02
CA LYS A 620 134.22 -103.48 6.75
C LYS A 620 132.81 -103.36 6.12
N ASP A 621 132.80 -103.14 4.80
CA ASP A 621 131.70 -103.11 3.81
C ASP A 621 130.65 -101.97 3.81
N ASN A 622 130.05 -101.77 2.62
CA ASN A 622 129.45 -100.57 2.01
C ASN A 622 128.11 -99.99 2.60
N GLU A 623 127.98 -98.65 2.44
CA GLU A 623 126.80 -97.72 2.49
C GLU A 623 126.05 -97.40 3.82
N PRO A 624 125.35 -96.22 3.96
CA PRO A 624 125.27 -95.02 3.10
C PRO A 624 125.52 -93.65 3.82
N GLN A 625 125.95 -92.62 3.07
CA GLN A 625 126.09 -91.21 3.52
C GLN A 625 124.92 -90.29 3.09
N GLU A 626 124.01 -90.75 2.23
CA GLU A 626 122.94 -89.93 1.60
C GLU A 626 121.77 -89.55 2.54
N ASN A 627 121.31 -90.48 3.40
CA ASN A 627 120.11 -90.30 4.24
C ASN A 627 120.17 -89.14 5.27
N ILE A 628 121.35 -88.64 5.63
CA ILE A 628 121.48 -87.59 6.67
C ILE A 628 121.21 -86.19 6.11
N LYS A 629 121.50 -85.95 4.83
CA LYS A 629 121.38 -84.62 4.20
C LYS A 629 119.92 -84.24 3.96
N GLU A 630 119.10 -85.20 3.52
CA GLU A 630 117.66 -85.00 3.29
C GLU A 630 116.89 -84.68 4.57
N LEU A 631 117.15 -85.42 5.66
CA LEU A 631 116.50 -85.20 6.96
C LEU A 631 116.71 -83.78 7.50
N LYS A 632 117.91 -83.22 7.29
CA LYS A 632 118.23 -81.84 7.71
C LYS A 632 117.49 -80.78 6.89
N ALA A 633 117.25 -81.03 5.60
CA ALA A 633 116.46 -80.15 4.74
C ALA A 633 114.98 -80.15 5.14
N ILE A 634 114.42 -81.31 5.49
CA ILE A 634 113.03 -81.45 5.94
C ILE A 634 112.78 -80.65 7.24
N ILE A 635 113.66 -80.78 8.23
CA ILE A 635 113.58 -80.02 9.50
C ILE A 635 113.50 -78.51 9.23
N LYS A 636 114.37 -77.98 8.36
CA LYS A 636 114.41 -76.55 8.04
C LYS A 636 113.13 -76.07 7.34
N LYS A 637 112.52 -76.92 6.51
CA LYS A 637 111.26 -76.60 5.81
C LYS A 637 110.09 -76.47 6.79
N ILE A 638 109.98 -77.40 7.73
CA ILE A 638 108.91 -77.39 8.75
C ILE A 638 109.03 -76.15 9.65
N GLU A 639 110.25 -75.76 10.05
CA GLU A 639 110.48 -74.54 10.85
C GLU A 639 110.03 -73.25 10.12
N GLN A 640 110.24 -73.18 8.79
CA GLN A 640 109.77 -72.05 7.99
C GLN A 640 108.24 -72.00 7.88
N GLU A 641 107.61 -73.17 7.73
CA GLU A 641 106.15 -73.26 7.66
C GLU A 641 105.49 -72.81 8.98
N ILE A 642 106.00 -73.26 10.13
CA ILE A 642 105.53 -72.80 11.46
C ILE A 642 105.61 -71.28 11.56
N LYS A 643 106.76 -70.68 11.20
CA LYS A 643 106.96 -69.22 11.27
C LYS A 643 105.99 -68.45 10.38
N SER A 644 105.60 -69.01 9.23
CA SER A 644 104.63 -68.40 8.32
C SER A 644 103.21 -68.40 8.90
N ILE A 645 102.80 -69.49 9.56
CA ILE A 645 101.47 -69.63 10.19
C ILE A 645 101.36 -68.70 11.41
N SER A 646 102.42 -68.59 12.23
CA SER A 646 102.44 -67.66 13.37
C SER A 646 102.23 -66.20 12.96
N LYS A 647 102.72 -65.80 11.78
CA LYS A 647 102.51 -64.45 11.24
C LYS A 647 101.05 -64.20 10.86
N LYS A 648 100.36 -65.20 10.28
CA LYS A 648 98.93 -65.14 9.96
C LYS A 648 98.07 -65.08 11.24
N LYS A 649 98.39 -65.89 12.25
CA LYS A 649 97.76 -65.84 13.58
C LYS A 649 97.81 -64.43 14.20
N SER A 650 98.97 -63.77 14.13
CA SER A 650 99.15 -62.39 14.61
C SER A 650 98.26 -61.35 13.89
N GLN A 651 97.99 -61.53 12.60
CA GLN A 651 97.15 -60.60 11.83
C GLN A 651 95.66 -60.73 12.19
N ASN A 652 95.13 -61.94 12.30
CA ASN A 652 93.73 -62.16 12.68
C ASN A 652 93.43 -61.67 14.10
N LEU A 653 94.40 -61.80 15.03
CA LEU A 653 94.26 -61.27 16.38
C LEU A 653 94.02 -59.75 16.41
N LYS A 654 94.63 -59.00 15.49
CA LYS A 654 94.39 -57.55 15.34
C LYS A 654 93.00 -57.24 14.78
N GLN A 655 92.47 -58.09 13.89
CA GLN A 655 91.14 -57.90 13.32
C GLN A 655 90.04 -58.14 14.35
N VAL A 656 90.18 -59.13 15.24
CA VAL A 656 89.27 -59.36 16.37
C VAL A 656 89.19 -58.11 17.25
N SER A 657 90.34 -57.55 17.66
CA SER A 657 90.37 -56.33 18.49
C SER A 657 89.73 -55.10 17.82
N ALA A 658 89.80 -54.99 16.49
CA ALA A 658 89.16 -53.89 15.76
C ALA A 658 87.64 -54.04 15.71
N VAL A 659 87.13 -55.27 15.55
CA VAL A 659 85.68 -55.55 15.59
C VAL A 659 85.12 -55.30 16.99
N ASP A 660 85.84 -55.67 18.04
CA ASP A 660 85.43 -55.43 19.44
C ASP A 660 85.21 -53.93 19.74
N LYS A 661 86.11 -53.06 19.28
CA LYS A 661 85.96 -51.59 19.42
C LYS A 661 84.73 -51.04 18.70
N ASN A 662 84.38 -51.60 17.54
CA ASN A 662 83.21 -51.15 16.79
C ASN A 662 81.91 -51.55 17.50
N ILE A 663 81.85 -52.77 18.03
CA ILE A 663 80.71 -53.24 18.84
C ILE A 663 80.55 -52.34 20.07
N GLU A 664 81.65 -52.01 20.77
CA GLU A 664 81.63 -51.15 21.95
C GLU A 664 81.07 -49.75 21.64
N ASN A 665 81.47 -49.14 20.52
CA ASN A 665 80.95 -47.85 20.08
C ASN A 665 79.44 -47.88 19.76
N ILE A 666 78.93 -48.95 19.14
CA ILE A 666 77.50 -49.09 18.84
C ILE A 666 76.70 -49.36 20.12
N ILE A 667 77.24 -50.13 21.06
CA ILE A 667 76.64 -50.34 22.39
C ILE A 667 76.51 -49.04 23.16
N ILE A 668 77.50 -48.14 23.09
CA ILE A 668 77.41 -46.80 23.72
C ILE A 668 76.26 -45.99 23.10
N LYS A 669 76.10 -46.03 21.76
CA LYS A 669 74.98 -45.37 21.07
C LYS A 669 73.63 -45.95 21.49
N LEU A 670 73.49 -47.28 21.53
CA LEU A 670 72.27 -47.95 22.02
C LEU A 670 71.94 -47.53 23.45
N LYS A 671 72.91 -47.57 24.37
CA LYS A 671 72.72 -47.15 25.76
C LYS A 671 72.31 -45.68 25.87
N SER A 672 72.81 -44.81 24.99
CA SER A 672 72.41 -43.38 24.97
C SER A 672 70.99 -43.18 24.45
N LEU A 673 70.54 -43.98 23.48
CA LEU A 673 69.16 -43.97 23.00
C LEU A 673 68.21 -44.56 24.05
N GLU A 674 68.59 -45.66 24.69
CA GLU A 674 67.85 -46.32 25.77
C GLU A 674 67.74 -45.43 27.02
N SER A 675 68.81 -44.71 27.38
CA SER A 675 68.77 -43.76 28.49
C SER A 675 67.90 -42.54 28.17
N SER A 676 67.90 -42.08 26.92
CA SER A 676 66.98 -41.04 26.44
C SER A 676 65.52 -41.48 26.53
N ILE A 677 65.23 -42.76 26.29
CA ILE A 677 63.90 -43.37 26.49
C ILE A 677 63.50 -43.41 27.97
N SER A 678 64.47 -43.54 28.88
CA SER A 678 64.21 -43.49 30.32
C SER A 678 64.07 -42.06 30.87
N SER A 679 64.74 -41.06 30.29
CA SER A 679 64.81 -39.68 30.82
C SER A 679 63.84 -38.69 30.18
N GLU A 680 63.24 -38.97 29.02
CA GLU A 680 62.23 -38.08 28.40
C GLU A 680 60.80 -38.25 29.00
N LYS A 681 60.59 -39.18 29.94
CA LYS A 681 59.29 -39.33 30.64
C LYS A 681 58.88 -38.08 31.46
N ASP A 682 59.80 -37.15 31.73
CA ASP A 682 59.57 -36.01 32.64
C ASP A 682 59.46 -34.62 31.99
N LYS A 683 59.31 -34.49 30.66
CA LYS A 683 59.07 -33.18 30.01
C LYS A 683 57.71 -33.09 29.34
N LYS A 684 56.65 -33.08 30.15
CA LYS A 684 55.29 -32.63 29.76
C LYS A 684 55.24 -31.11 29.58
N LYS A 685 55.65 -30.61 28.41
CA LYS A 685 55.19 -29.39 27.73
C LYS A 685 56.23 -29.00 26.67
N ARG A 686 55.73 -28.78 25.45
CA ARG A 686 56.44 -28.38 24.20
C ARG A 686 56.89 -29.53 23.31
N LYS A 687 55.94 -30.12 22.57
CA LYS A 687 56.17 -30.68 21.21
C LYS A 687 54.86 -30.61 20.42
N ILE A 688 54.53 -29.42 19.90
CA ILE A 688 53.49 -29.23 18.86
C ILE A 688 54.14 -28.79 17.53
N ASP A 689 55.35 -28.23 17.55
CA ASP A 689 55.98 -27.62 16.38
C ASP A 689 56.83 -28.58 15.49
N GLU A 690 56.70 -29.91 15.63
CA GLU A 690 57.49 -30.89 14.84
C GLU A 690 56.62 -31.80 13.94
N LEU A 691 55.48 -31.30 13.45
CA LEU A 691 54.65 -32.01 12.47
C LEU A 691 55.19 -31.93 11.03
N ASP A 692 56.08 -30.98 10.70
CA ASP A 692 56.63 -30.86 9.34
C ASP A 692 57.70 -31.93 9.01
N GLY A 693 58.34 -32.52 10.03
CA GLY A 693 59.31 -33.61 9.86
C GLY A 693 58.68 -34.99 9.62
N PHE A 694 57.35 -35.11 9.68
CA PHE A 694 56.63 -36.38 9.58
C PHE A 694 56.58 -36.97 8.17
N ARG A 695 56.63 -36.12 7.13
CA ARG A 695 56.39 -36.53 5.73
C ARG A 695 57.49 -37.45 5.15
N GLU A 696 58.68 -37.49 5.76
CA GLU A 696 59.80 -38.32 5.28
C GLU A 696 59.80 -39.76 5.82
N ILE A 697 59.29 -40.00 7.04
CA ILE A 697 59.38 -41.31 7.72
C ILE A 697 58.47 -42.37 7.06
N MET A 698 57.41 -41.95 6.38
CA MET A 698 56.46 -42.84 5.70
C MET A 698 56.90 -43.27 4.28
N LYS A 699 57.98 -42.70 3.72
CA LYS A 699 58.41 -43.00 2.32
C LYS A 699 59.36 -44.19 2.20
N SER A 700 59.93 -44.70 3.29
CA SER A 700 60.91 -45.79 3.25
C SER A 700 60.34 -47.14 3.73
N SER A 701 59.43 -47.71 2.93
CA SER A 701 59.09 -49.14 2.98
C SER A 701 59.09 -49.68 1.55
N PRO A 702 60.02 -50.55 1.15
CA PRO A 702 60.01 -51.10 -0.20
C PRO A 702 59.26 -52.43 -0.24
N THR A 703 58.02 -52.44 -0.75
CA THR A 703 57.55 -53.54 -1.63
C THR A 703 56.38 -53.10 -2.50
N LYS A 704 56.56 -53.29 -3.81
CA LYS A 704 55.63 -52.97 -4.92
C LYS A 704 54.39 -53.88 -4.93
N LYS A 705 53.19 -53.30 -5.14
CA LYS A 705 52.39 -53.48 -6.39
C LYS A 705 51.09 -52.64 -6.41
N LYS A 706 51.07 -51.72 -7.40
CA LYS A 706 49.95 -51.17 -8.20
C LYS A 706 48.52 -51.15 -7.62
N SER A 707 47.99 -49.94 -7.50
CA SER A 707 46.75 -49.52 -8.17
C SER A 707 46.78 -48.00 -8.41
N LYS A 708 46.13 -47.58 -9.50
CA LYS A 708 45.96 -46.19 -9.94
C LYS A 708 44.82 -45.54 -9.16
N SER A 709 45.08 -44.39 -8.54
CA SER A 709 44.19 -43.23 -8.55
C SER A 709 44.95 -42.04 -7.99
N SER A 710 45.05 -41.01 -8.82
CA SER A 710 45.51 -39.67 -8.45
C SER A 710 44.39 -38.97 -7.68
N GLU A 711 44.61 -38.72 -6.40
CA GLU A 711 44.10 -37.54 -5.67
C GLU A 711 44.75 -37.57 -4.26
N ASP A 712 45.52 -36.53 -3.99
CA ASP A 712 45.95 -36.01 -2.68
C ASP A 712 46.44 -37.01 -1.64
N SER A 713 47.67 -37.47 -1.84
CA SER A 713 48.49 -38.13 -0.83
C SER A 713 49.07 -37.11 0.18
N GLU A 714 48.21 -36.36 0.87
CA GLU A 714 48.58 -35.51 2.01
C GLU A 714 47.58 -35.70 3.17
N THR A 715 48.10 -36.17 4.30
CA THR A 715 47.45 -36.45 5.61
C THR A 715 46.76 -37.81 5.76
N ILE A 716 47.43 -38.71 6.51
CA ILE A 716 46.88 -40.00 6.97
C ILE A 716 45.86 -39.80 8.10
N PHE A 717 45.88 -38.65 8.76
CA PHE A 717 44.96 -38.26 9.83
C PHE A 717 44.08 -37.10 9.39
N LYS A 718 42.79 -37.16 9.72
CA LYS A 718 41.85 -36.07 9.47
C LYS A 718 42.12 -34.87 10.37
N ASN A 719 41.68 -33.68 9.96
CA ASN A 719 41.90 -32.43 10.69
C ASN A 719 41.26 -32.47 12.10
N LEU A 720 41.98 -31.97 13.10
CA LEU A 720 41.56 -31.88 14.52
C LEU A 720 41.60 -30.42 15.02
N ASP A 721 41.77 -29.44 14.15
CA ASP A 721 41.67 -28.02 14.50
C ASP A 721 40.20 -27.65 14.68
N TYR A 722 39.80 -27.43 15.93
CA TYR A 722 38.43 -27.07 16.29
C TYR A 722 38.42 -25.84 17.19
N GLU A 723 37.85 -24.76 16.67
CA GLU A 723 37.53 -23.54 17.42
C GLU A 723 35.99 -23.42 17.53
N PRO A 724 35.44 -23.41 18.76
CA PRO A 724 34.02 -23.20 18.97
C PRO A 724 33.54 -21.85 18.44
N ASN A 725 32.80 -21.84 17.33
CA ASN A 725 32.13 -20.66 16.82
C ASN A 725 30.62 -20.77 17.07
N ILE A 726 30.20 -20.46 18.30
CA ILE A 726 28.79 -20.53 18.70
C ILE A 726 28.14 -19.15 18.52
N PRO A 727 26.95 -19.08 17.90
CA PRO A 727 26.18 -17.85 17.82
C PRO A 727 25.92 -17.23 19.19
N LYS A 728 25.69 -15.91 19.25
CA LYS A 728 25.49 -15.17 20.51
C LYS A 728 24.10 -15.32 21.11
N GLU A 729 23.15 -15.80 20.33
CA GLU A 729 21.73 -15.88 20.67
C GLU A 729 21.23 -17.29 20.36
N SER A 730 20.33 -17.84 21.20
CA SER A 730 19.64 -19.10 20.92
C SER A 730 18.52 -18.88 19.91
N LEU A 731 18.22 -19.92 19.13
CA LEU A 731 17.05 -19.94 18.24
C LEU A 731 15.75 -19.65 19.00
N PRO A 732 14.75 -19.05 18.34
CA PRO A 732 13.46 -18.84 18.96
C PRO A 732 12.81 -20.18 19.35
N SER A 733 12.23 -20.24 20.55
CA SER A 733 11.47 -21.42 20.99
C SER A 733 10.07 -21.49 20.36
N ILE A 734 9.57 -20.36 19.87
CA ILE A 734 8.27 -20.22 19.22
C ILE A 734 8.34 -19.20 18.08
N GLY A 735 7.64 -19.49 16.99
CA GLY A 735 7.68 -18.67 15.79
C GLY A 735 9.01 -18.72 15.03
N ASP A 736 9.06 -17.97 13.95
CA ASP A 736 10.22 -17.87 13.06
C ASP A 736 10.78 -16.44 13.07
N LEU A 737 12.10 -16.29 13.17
CA LEU A 737 12.78 -14.98 13.20
C LEU A 737 13.17 -14.53 11.78
N TYR A 738 12.86 -13.28 11.46
CA TYR A 738 13.15 -12.63 10.19
C TYR A 738 13.84 -11.29 10.38
N ASP A 739 14.65 -10.90 9.41
CA ASP A 739 15.35 -9.63 9.36
C ASP A 739 14.85 -8.80 8.16
N ALA A 740 14.58 -7.51 8.37
CA ALA A 740 14.32 -6.56 7.29
C ALA A 740 15.02 -5.22 7.57
N GLY A 741 16.15 -4.99 6.89
CA GLY A 741 16.98 -3.81 7.12
C GLY A 741 17.61 -3.81 8.51
N LYS A 742 17.23 -2.85 9.36
CA LYS A 742 17.73 -2.74 10.76
C LYS A 742 16.77 -3.34 11.80
N ASN A 743 15.61 -3.83 11.37
CA ASN A 743 14.57 -4.32 12.26
C ASN A 743 14.48 -5.85 12.18
N ARG A 744 14.25 -6.49 13.33
CA ARG A 744 13.93 -7.92 13.42
C ARG A 744 12.45 -8.13 13.68
N PHE A 745 11.92 -9.24 13.18
CA PHE A 745 10.51 -9.60 13.29
C PHE A 745 10.40 -11.06 13.72
N LEU A 746 9.67 -11.34 14.79
CA LEU A 746 9.33 -12.69 15.20
C LEU A 746 7.93 -12.99 14.68
N SER A 747 7.81 -13.95 13.77
CA SER A 747 6.55 -14.29 13.12
C SER A 747 5.90 -15.49 13.80
N ILE A 748 4.64 -15.33 14.24
CA ILE A 748 3.79 -16.38 14.79
C ILE A 748 2.58 -16.62 13.87
N LYS A 749 1.85 -17.71 14.08
CA LYS A 749 0.65 -18.08 13.31
C LYS A 749 -0.59 -18.23 14.18
N TYR A 750 -0.44 -18.68 15.42
CA TYR A 750 -1.55 -19.10 16.26
C TYR A 750 -1.74 -18.22 17.50
N TYR A 751 -2.97 -18.15 18.00
CA TYR A 751 -3.29 -17.41 19.22
C TYR A 751 -2.57 -17.97 20.47
N SER A 752 -2.32 -19.29 20.54
CA SER A 752 -1.55 -19.89 21.64
C SER A 752 -0.10 -19.40 21.71
N GLU A 753 0.45 -18.91 20.61
CA GLU A 753 1.85 -18.51 20.52
C GLU A 753 2.09 -17.08 21.02
N ILE A 754 1.04 -16.31 21.33
CA ILE A 754 1.14 -14.87 21.60
C ILE A 754 1.97 -14.57 22.84
N GLU A 755 1.67 -15.20 23.98
CA GLU A 755 2.34 -14.85 25.24
C GLU A 755 3.81 -15.28 25.24
N LEU A 756 4.10 -16.52 24.82
CA LEU A 756 5.49 -16.98 24.64
C LEU A 756 6.21 -16.19 23.53
N GLY A 757 5.51 -15.84 22.45
CA GLY A 757 6.04 -15.03 21.36
C GLY A 757 6.40 -13.62 21.80
N LYS A 758 5.68 -13.01 22.76
CA LYS A 758 6.04 -11.70 23.34
C LYS A 758 7.35 -11.78 24.13
N GLU A 759 7.50 -12.82 24.94
CA GLU A 759 8.73 -13.07 25.70
C GLU A 759 9.92 -13.28 24.76
N GLU A 760 9.76 -14.13 23.74
CA GLU A 760 10.80 -14.41 22.75
C GLU A 760 11.12 -13.20 21.87
N ALA A 761 10.12 -12.44 21.43
CA ALA A 761 10.33 -11.21 20.67
C ALA A 761 11.10 -10.17 21.49
N THR A 762 10.81 -10.06 22.78
CA THR A 762 11.56 -9.18 23.70
C THR A 762 13.00 -9.65 23.86
N ARG A 763 13.20 -10.96 24.09
CA ARG A 763 14.53 -11.58 24.22
C ARG A 763 15.40 -11.36 22.98
N LEU A 764 14.81 -11.48 21.79
CA LEU A 764 15.48 -11.38 20.49
C LEU A 764 15.50 -9.94 19.93
N ASN A 765 14.99 -8.96 20.68
CA ASN A 765 14.83 -7.56 20.27
C ASN A 765 14.13 -7.44 18.89
N ALA A 766 13.04 -8.19 18.73
CA ALA A 766 12.23 -8.28 17.52
C ALA A 766 10.81 -7.75 17.75
N LYS A 767 10.15 -7.34 16.67
CA LYS A 767 8.71 -7.03 16.69
C LYS A 767 7.91 -8.31 16.47
N LEU A 768 6.94 -8.57 17.34
CA LEU A 768 6.03 -9.70 17.18
C LEU A 768 5.02 -9.41 16.05
N VAL A 769 4.98 -10.27 15.05
CA VAL A 769 4.14 -10.16 13.85
C VAL A 769 3.47 -11.48 13.52
N VAL A 770 2.46 -11.44 12.65
CA VAL A 770 1.75 -12.62 12.16
C VAL A 770 2.26 -13.02 10.79
N TYR A 771 2.46 -14.31 10.57
CA TYR A 771 2.82 -14.82 9.25
C TYR A 771 1.63 -14.67 8.30
N PRO A 772 1.78 -14.00 7.14
CA PRO A 772 0.70 -13.91 6.17
C PRO A 772 0.40 -15.32 5.63
N ASN A 773 -0.86 -15.76 5.78
CA ASN A 773 -1.32 -17.06 5.25
C ASN A 773 -1.49 -17.05 3.74
#